data_AF-A0A4W6C585-F1
#
_entry.id   AF-A0A4W6C585-F1
#
_cell.length_a   1.000
_cell.length_b   1.000
_cell.length_c   1.000
_cell.angle_alpha   90.00
_cell.angle_beta   90.00
_cell.angle_gamma   90.00
#
_symmetry.space_group_name_H-M   'P 1'
#
loop_
_entity.id
_entity.type
_entity.pdbx_description
1 polymer ?
#
loop_
_entity_poly.entity_id
_entity_poly.type
_entity_poly.pdbx_seq_one_letter_code
_entity_poly.pdbx_strand_id
1 'polypeptide(L)'
;MAAGGAGCGDTVEQCRAEVERLTRELAEANREKIRAAECGLVVLEENQSLKQQYADLEAEQEALRLELEQLQEAFGQAYSTQRKVAEDGETNEETLLQESASKEAYYMGRLLELQSELKHSRATASNAQADNEHLSSLLQELRESNEMLELQRSRMREEIREYKFRESRLLQDYTELEEENISLQKLVSTLRQNQVEYEGLKHEIKVLEEETELLNSQLQDALRLKDISDAQLEEALESLKSEREQKNHLRRELVHHLSMCDVAYTGSAHLTFTSAPPSGTATPTTLLSPNAEEPTSCNGHLQSGTGAGTAAGPVPRANGDCRGPGRKAEGAATSDLFSEMNLTEIQKLKQHIMTVEREKAALMTNLQESQTQLQHTQGALTEQYEKTIRLSQKVTVLRRLRRRAHLKQEAQGGTTSELSPEALMELGRDEDEAEEEGGAEENKSETLNKSQVFSYQTPGLEILQCKYRVAVTEVVELKAEVKGLRERLAQCGEGAAEEKPRRNSQLQKLERQVASLEKSCREEREKFASLELQLQAAQSAANESQGALNAAQDELVTLSEELAQLYHHVCLCNNETPNRVMLDYYRQGRGLRGLSASLKAMSSDNSKVLLTPRLARRLAAVSSTTSTPVESRSPSESPSKEPLSGGGGGEEKEGDTGGGPPGAI
;
A
#
# COMPACT_ATOMS: atom_id res chain seq x y z
N MET A 1 -27.94 142.69 170.70
CA MET A 1 -28.58 143.92 170.18
C MET A 1 -28.56 143.85 168.63
N ALA A 2 -29.37 144.64 167.91
CA ALA A 2 -29.54 144.57 166.42
C ALA A 2 -28.56 145.52 165.68
N ALA A 3 -28.45 145.65 164.33
CA ALA A 3 -29.13 145.11 163.12
C ALA A 3 -28.13 145.21 161.91
N GLY A 4 -28.35 144.71 160.67
CA GLY A 4 -29.37 143.81 160.11
C GLY A 4 -30.01 144.29 158.77
N GLY A 5 -29.68 143.70 157.60
CA GLY A 5 -30.37 143.98 156.32
C GLY A 5 -29.71 143.54 154.98
N ALA A 6 -30.38 142.61 154.26
CA ALA A 6 -30.45 142.39 152.78
C ALA A 6 -29.24 141.87 151.92
N GLY A 7 -29.54 140.90 151.02
CA GLY A 7 -28.76 140.59 149.80
C GLY A 7 -28.60 139.10 149.43
N CYS A 8 -29.48 138.52 148.59
CA CYS A 8 -29.37 137.15 148.05
C CYS A 8 -29.77 137.07 146.57
N GLY A 9 -28.82 137.20 145.63
CA GLY A 9 -29.09 137.15 144.17
C GLY A 9 -28.10 136.34 143.33
N ASP A 10 -26.80 136.41 143.64
CA ASP A 10 -25.75 136.07 142.66
C ASP A 10 -25.55 134.57 142.35
N THR A 11 -26.10 133.67 143.18
CA THR A 11 -25.90 132.21 143.02
C THR A 11 -26.82 131.56 141.99
N VAL A 12 -27.95 132.19 141.65
CA VAL A 12 -28.93 131.63 140.71
C VAL A 12 -28.51 131.91 139.26
N GLU A 13 -27.91 133.07 138.99
CA GLU A 13 -27.50 133.46 137.64
C GLU A 13 -26.28 132.67 137.15
N GLN A 14 -25.32 132.35 138.03
CA GLN A 14 -24.18 131.49 137.69
C GLN A 14 -24.63 130.09 137.29
N CYS A 15 -25.52 129.45 138.06
CA CYS A 15 -26.09 128.14 137.69
C CYS A 15 -26.84 128.19 136.36
N ARG A 16 -27.52 129.30 136.04
CA ARG A 16 -28.23 129.47 134.76
C ARG A 16 -27.27 129.58 133.58
N ALA A 17 -26.22 130.41 133.70
CA ALA A 17 -25.20 130.55 132.67
C ALA A 17 -24.43 129.24 132.41
N GLU A 18 -24.16 128.47 133.48
CA GLU A 18 -23.51 127.15 133.39
C GLU A 18 -24.41 126.14 132.67
N VAL A 19 -25.72 126.12 132.96
CA VAL A 19 -26.71 125.30 132.23
C VAL A 19 -26.78 125.71 130.75
N GLU A 20 -26.77 127.00 130.43
CA GLU A 20 -26.76 127.47 129.03
C GLU A 20 -25.46 127.13 128.29
N ARG A 21 -24.30 127.13 128.99
CA ARG A 21 -23.02 126.64 128.46
C ARG A 21 -23.07 125.14 128.16
N LEU A 22 -23.44 124.33 129.14
CA LEU A 22 -23.58 122.88 129.00
C LEU A 22 -24.61 122.50 127.94
N THR A 23 -25.69 123.28 127.78
CA THR A 23 -26.70 123.06 126.72
C THR A 23 -26.11 123.33 125.33
N ARG A 24 -25.27 124.36 125.16
CA ARG A 24 -24.56 124.63 123.91
C ARG A 24 -23.53 123.56 123.58
N GLU A 25 -22.69 123.19 124.55
CA GLU A 25 -21.68 122.13 124.40
C GLU A 25 -22.35 120.78 124.11
N LEU A 26 -23.47 120.46 124.76
CA LEU A 26 -24.30 119.28 124.43
C LEU A 26 -24.91 119.36 123.03
N ALA A 27 -25.32 120.54 122.56
CA ALA A 27 -25.85 120.72 121.20
C ALA A 27 -24.75 120.66 120.13
N GLU A 28 -23.52 121.10 120.43
CA GLU A 28 -22.35 120.97 119.57
C GLU A 28 -21.89 119.52 119.50
N ALA A 29 -21.74 118.85 120.65
CA ALA A 29 -21.45 117.41 120.73
C ALA A 29 -22.52 116.56 120.03
N ASN A 30 -23.81 116.93 120.12
CA ASN A 30 -24.87 116.27 119.35
C ASN A 30 -24.74 116.52 117.84
N ARG A 31 -24.40 117.73 117.39
CA ARG A 31 -24.12 118.00 115.96
C ARG A 31 -22.88 117.28 115.45
N GLU A 32 -21.87 117.07 116.29
CA GLU A 32 -20.66 116.30 115.96
C GLU A 32 -20.95 114.81 115.92
N LYS A 33 -21.74 114.30 116.87
CA LYS A 33 -22.25 112.92 116.86
C LYS A 33 -23.13 112.64 115.63
N ILE A 34 -23.99 113.59 115.24
CA ILE A 34 -24.80 113.49 114.02
C ILE A 34 -23.90 113.49 112.79
N ARG A 35 -23.00 114.47 112.64
CA ARG A 35 -22.03 114.51 111.52
C ARG A 35 -21.15 113.25 111.44
N ALA A 36 -20.71 112.71 112.57
CA ALA A 36 -19.94 111.48 112.63
C ALA A 36 -20.78 110.24 112.25
N ALA A 37 -22.07 110.22 112.58
CA ALA A 37 -23.00 109.17 112.16
C ALA A 37 -23.36 109.28 110.67
N GLU A 38 -23.50 110.50 110.13
CA GLU A 38 -23.71 110.76 108.70
C GLU A 38 -22.49 110.33 107.88
N CYS A 39 -21.28 110.77 108.26
CA CYS A 39 -20.03 110.30 107.64
C CYS A 39 -19.85 108.79 107.80
N GLY A 40 -20.20 108.22 108.96
CA GLY A 40 -20.16 106.78 109.21
C GLY A 40 -21.12 105.99 108.33
N LEU A 41 -22.32 106.52 108.08
CA LEU A 41 -23.30 105.92 107.18
C LEU A 41 -22.81 105.94 105.73
N VAL A 42 -22.31 107.08 105.24
CA VAL A 42 -21.73 107.17 103.89
C VAL A 42 -20.57 106.18 103.71
N VAL A 43 -19.68 106.07 104.70
CA VAL A 43 -18.58 105.08 104.67
C VAL A 43 -19.10 103.63 104.70
N LEU A 44 -20.23 103.34 105.37
CA LEU A 44 -20.86 102.01 105.35
C LEU A 44 -21.54 101.72 104.02
N GLU A 45 -22.19 102.71 103.40
CA GLU A 45 -22.81 102.61 102.06
C GLU A 45 -21.75 102.43 100.97
N GLU A 46 -20.65 103.19 101.02
CA GLU A 46 -19.46 102.99 100.18
C GLU A 46 -18.82 101.62 100.41
N ASN A 47 -18.70 101.17 101.66
CA ASN A 47 -18.15 99.85 101.95
C ASN A 47 -19.06 98.72 101.46
N GLN A 48 -20.39 98.90 101.51
CA GLN A 48 -21.37 97.96 100.98
C GLN A 48 -21.37 97.94 99.45
N SER A 49 -21.28 99.11 98.79
CA SER A 49 -21.20 99.19 97.33
C SER A 49 -19.90 98.60 96.79
N LEU A 50 -18.77 98.84 97.46
CA LEU A 50 -17.49 98.18 97.15
C LEU A 50 -17.58 96.66 97.36
N LYS A 51 -18.18 96.18 98.44
CA LYS A 51 -18.39 94.74 98.66
C LYS A 51 -19.24 94.09 97.57
N GLN A 52 -20.29 94.79 97.10
CA GLN A 52 -21.09 94.31 95.98
C GLN A 52 -20.25 94.25 94.70
N GLN A 53 -19.51 95.32 94.38
CA GLN A 53 -18.60 95.34 93.22
C GLN A 53 -17.52 94.24 93.29
N TYR A 54 -16.96 93.96 94.47
CA TYR A 54 -16.02 92.85 94.63
C TYR A 54 -16.70 91.48 94.41
N ALA A 55 -17.90 91.26 94.95
CA ALA A 55 -18.65 90.02 94.74
C ALA A 55 -19.07 89.83 93.27
N ASP A 56 -19.47 90.91 92.59
CA ASP A 56 -19.81 90.90 91.17
C ASP A 56 -18.56 90.60 90.32
N LEU A 57 -17.41 91.22 90.62
CA LEU A 57 -16.12 90.95 89.95
C LEU A 57 -15.57 89.54 90.24
N GLU A 58 -15.80 89.00 91.45
CA GLU A 58 -15.46 87.61 91.79
C GLU A 58 -16.33 86.64 90.97
N ALA A 59 -17.63 86.89 90.86
CA ALA A 59 -18.53 86.09 90.04
C ALA A 59 -18.20 86.17 88.53
N GLU A 60 -17.84 87.36 88.01
CA GLU A 60 -17.33 87.53 86.65
C GLU A 60 -16.01 86.77 86.44
N GLN A 61 -15.09 86.80 87.41
CA GLN A 61 -13.84 86.04 87.35
C GLN A 61 -14.09 84.53 87.35
N GLU A 62 -15.02 84.02 88.17
CA GLU A 62 -15.40 82.61 88.19
C GLU A 62 -16.09 82.19 86.88
N ALA A 63 -16.98 83.01 86.34
CA ALA A 63 -17.61 82.76 85.03
C ALA A 63 -16.56 82.69 83.91
N LEU A 64 -15.64 83.65 83.83
CA LEU A 64 -14.57 83.67 82.84
C LEU A 64 -13.59 82.49 83.00
N ARG A 65 -13.35 82.00 84.22
CA ARG A 65 -12.59 80.75 84.43
C ARG A 65 -13.31 79.54 83.83
N LEU A 66 -14.61 79.39 84.12
CA LEU A 66 -15.41 78.27 83.62
C LEU A 66 -15.55 78.30 82.08
N GLU A 67 -15.70 79.48 81.47
CA GLU A 67 -15.69 79.65 80.01
C GLU A 67 -14.33 79.26 79.41
N LEU A 68 -13.22 79.64 80.05
CA LEU A 68 -11.88 79.30 79.62
C LEU A 68 -11.59 77.79 79.76
N GLU A 69 -12.06 77.14 80.82
CA GLU A 69 -11.99 75.68 80.99
C GLU A 69 -12.81 74.97 79.91
N GLN A 70 -14.05 75.39 79.66
CA GLN A 70 -14.90 74.84 78.60
C GLN A 70 -14.28 75.02 77.20
N LEU A 71 -13.67 76.17 76.92
CA LEU A 71 -12.96 76.43 75.66
C LEU A 71 -11.70 75.56 75.53
N GLN A 72 -10.96 75.32 76.61
CA GLN A 72 -9.81 74.41 76.60
C GLN A 72 -10.22 72.96 76.36
N GLU A 73 -11.30 72.49 77.01
CA GLU A 73 -11.86 71.16 76.77
C GLU A 73 -12.35 71.01 75.33
N ALA A 74 -13.14 71.96 74.82
CA ALA A 74 -13.62 71.97 73.45
C ALA A 74 -12.47 71.99 72.43
N PHE A 75 -11.41 72.77 72.68
CA PHE A 75 -10.22 72.78 71.84
C PHE A 75 -9.46 71.44 71.89
N GLY A 76 -9.29 70.83 73.06
CA GLY A 76 -8.69 69.50 73.20
C GLY A 76 -9.49 68.40 72.50
N GLN A 77 -10.82 68.47 72.55
CA GLN A 77 -11.73 67.58 71.83
C GLN A 77 -11.65 67.81 70.31
N ALA A 78 -11.65 69.05 69.83
CA ALA A 78 -11.49 69.38 68.41
C ALA A 78 -10.12 68.94 67.86
N TYR A 79 -9.04 69.18 68.62
CA TYR A 79 -7.69 68.77 68.21
C TYR A 79 -7.54 67.25 68.18
N SER A 80 -8.05 66.53 69.19
CA SER A 80 -7.98 65.06 69.23
C SER A 80 -8.88 64.38 68.20
N THR A 81 -10.03 64.96 67.86
CA THR A 81 -10.87 64.47 66.76
C THR A 81 -10.24 64.77 65.39
N GLN A 82 -9.70 65.97 65.15
CA GLN A 82 -8.97 66.27 63.91
C GLN A 82 -7.77 65.35 63.71
N ARG A 83 -7.00 65.08 64.78
CA ARG A 83 -5.87 64.14 64.74
C ARG A 83 -6.33 62.72 64.37
N LYS A 84 -7.38 62.20 65.00
CA LYS A 84 -7.93 60.87 64.66
C LYS A 84 -8.41 60.82 63.21
N VAL A 85 -9.14 61.82 62.73
CA VAL A 85 -9.60 61.88 61.33
C VAL A 85 -8.42 61.92 60.34
N ALA A 86 -7.29 62.52 60.70
CA ALA A 86 -6.08 62.47 59.89
C ALA A 86 -5.42 61.08 59.92
N GLU A 87 -5.30 60.43 61.08
CA GLU A 87 -4.77 59.07 61.24
C GLU A 87 -5.68 58.02 60.52
N ASP A 88 -6.99 58.17 60.64
CA ASP A 88 -8.01 57.36 59.92
C ASP A 88 -7.95 57.62 58.39
N GLY A 89 -7.64 58.84 57.98
CA GLY A 89 -7.43 59.21 56.57
C GLY A 89 -6.18 58.57 55.97
N GLU A 90 -5.03 58.70 56.66
CA GLU A 90 -3.75 58.11 56.28
C GLU A 90 -3.86 56.57 56.16
N THR A 91 -4.43 55.91 57.17
CA THR A 91 -4.62 54.44 57.15
C THR A 91 -5.62 53.98 56.07
N ASN A 92 -6.64 54.77 55.75
CA ASN A 92 -7.54 54.50 54.63
C ASN A 92 -6.83 54.68 53.26
N GLU A 93 -5.94 55.67 53.11
CA GLU A 93 -5.13 55.83 51.91
C GLU A 93 -4.10 54.70 51.76
N GLU A 94 -3.40 54.30 52.83
CA GLU A 94 -2.48 53.16 52.85
C GLU A 94 -3.16 51.85 52.45
N THR A 95 -4.35 51.56 52.99
CA THR A 95 -5.10 50.33 52.66
C THR A 95 -5.57 50.33 51.20
N LEU A 96 -6.05 51.46 50.67
CA LEU A 96 -6.41 51.59 49.25
C LEU A 96 -5.21 51.42 48.31
N LEU A 97 -4.03 51.93 48.69
CA LEU A 97 -2.79 51.72 47.95
C LEU A 97 -2.33 50.26 47.98
N GLN A 98 -2.42 49.59 49.14
CA GLN A 98 -2.07 48.17 49.28
C GLN A 98 -3.05 47.26 48.53
N GLU A 99 -4.35 47.58 48.54
CA GLU A 99 -5.34 46.92 47.69
C GLU A 99 -5.04 47.10 46.19
N SER A 100 -4.62 48.30 45.79
CA SER A 100 -4.28 48.58 44.39
C SER A 100 -3.04 47.80 43.96
N ALA A 101 -1.96 47.84 44.75
CA ALA A 101 -0.73 47.09 44.48
C ALA A 101 -0.94 45.57 44.46
N SER A 102 -1.79 45.04 45.35
CA SER A 102 -2.11 43.60 45.36
C SER A 102 -2.97 43.17 44.17
N LYS A 103 -3.93 44.00 43.73
CA LYS A 103 -4.70 43.78 42.49
C LYS A 103 -3.79 43.84 41.26
N GLU A 104 -2.89 44.82 41.18
CA GLU A 104 -1.90 44.91 40.10
C GLU A 104 -0.97 43.69 40.06
N ALA A 105 -0.43 43.26 41.20
CA ALA A 105 0.41 42.07 41.29
C ALA A 105 -0.35 40.79 40.86
N TYR A 106 -1.62 40.65 41.26
CA TYR A 106 -2.48 39.55 40.84
C TYR A 106 -2.69 39.54 39.32
N TYR A 107 -3.11 40.66 38.72
CA TYR A 107 -3.35 40.73 37.28
C TYR A 107 -2.06 40.60 36.46
N MET A 108 -0.94 41.11 36.96
CA MET A 108 0.38 40.92 36.34
C MET A 108 0.79 39.44 36.35
N GLY A 109 0.66 38.77 37.49
CA GLY A 109 0.89 37.33 37.60
C GLY A 109 0.01 36.53 36.64
N ARG A 110 -1.30 36.80 36.64
CA ARG A 110 -2.27 36.11 35.77
C ARG A 110 -2.01 36.37 34.28
N LEU A 111 -1.54 37.57 33.91
CA LEU A 111 -1.15 37.88 32.53
C LEU A 111 0.09 37.08 32.09
N LEU A 112 1.10 36.95 32.97
CA LEU A 112 2.28 36.14 32.70
C LEU A 112 1.97 34.64 32.60
N GLU A 113 1.10 34.12 33.47
CA GLU A 113 0.56 32.75 33.38
C GLU A 113 -0.08 32.51 32.01
N LEU A 114 -1.08 33.32 31.64
CA LEU A 114 -1.79 33.21 30.36
C LEU A 114 -0.85 33.36 29.15
N GLN A 115 0.17 34.23 29.25
CA GLN A 115 1.19 34.36 28.19
C GLN A 115 2.08 33.12 28.08
N SER A 116 2.37 32.43 29.19
CA SER A 116 3.12 31.18 29.21
C SER A 116 2.29 30.00 28.69
N GLU A 117 1.01 29.90 29.09
CA GLU A 117 0.03 28.93 28.60
C GLU A 117 -0.15 29.06 27.09
N LEU A 118 -0.30 30.29 26.57
CA LEU A 118 -0.40 30.58 25.14
C LEU A 118 0.86 30.14 24.37
N LYS A 119 2.06 30.41 24.90
CA LYS A 119 3.33 29.99 24.27
C LYS A 119 3.46 28.46 24.27
N HIS A 120 3.10 27.81 25.37
CA HIS A 120 3.12 26.35 25.50
C HIS A 120 2.13 25.69 24.52
N SER A 121 0.87 26.17 24.47
CA SER A 121 -0.16 25.70 23.54
C SER A 121 0.22 25.88 22.07
N ARG A 122 0.90 26.98 21.72
CA ARG A 122 1.45 27.16 20.36
C ARG A 122 2.55 26.17 20.04
N ALA A 123 3.45 25.89 20.99
CA ALA A 123 4.52 24.91 20.79
C ALA A 123 3.95 23.48 20.64
N THR A 124 2.98 23.08 21.46
CA THR A 124 2.35 21.76 21.34
C THR A 124 1.55 21.62 20.04
N ALA A 125 0.84 22.67 19.60
CA ALA A 125 0.16 22.69 18.31
C ALA A 125 1.16 22.58 17.12
N SER A 126 2.29 23.28 17.19
CA SER A 126 3.34 23.19 16.16
C SER A 126 3.99 21.80 16.10
N ASN A 127 4.21 21.16 17.25
CA ASN A 127 4.75 19.80 17.30
C ASN A 127 3.73 18.80 16.72
N ALA A 128 2.47 18.88 17.16
CA ALA A 128 1.40 18.03 16.63
C ALA A 128 1.18 18.23 15.12
N GLN A 129 1.41 19.43 14.58
CA GLN A 129 1.40 19.65 13.13
C GLN A 129 2.55 18.90 12.44
N ALA A 130 3.79 19.02 12.95
CA ALA A 130 4.94 18.30 12.39
C ALA A 130 4.77 16.76 12.45
N ASP A 131 4.19 16.25 13.55
CA ASP A 131 3.86 14.83 13.68
C ASP A 131 2.80 14.39 12.66
N ASN A 132 1.77 15.22 12.41
CA ASN A 132 0.77 14.96 11.37
C ASN A 132 1.37 14.98 9.95
N GLU A 133 2.29 15.90 9.66
CA GLU A 133 3.01 15.97 8.39
C GLU A 133 3.89 14.72 8.18
N HIS A 134 4.58 14.26 9.23
CA HIS A 134 5.38 13.02 9.20
C HIS A 134 4.52 11.75 9.06
N LEU A 135 3.40 11.65 9.79
CA LEU A 135 2.45 10.55 9.62
C LEU A 135 1.82 10.56 8.21
N SER A 136 1.59 11.75 7.64
CA SER A 136 1.09 11.88 6.27
C SER A 136 2.11 11.39 5.23
N SER A 137 3.40 11.68 5.41
CA SER A 137 4.45 11.14 4.52
C SER A 137 4.59 9.62 4.66
N LEU A 138 4.59 9.08 5.87
CA LEU A 138 4.65 7.63 6.12
C LEU A 138 3.42 6.91 5.51
N LEU A 139 2.22 7.48 5.64
CA LEU A 139 1.03 6.94 4.99
C LEU A 139 1.12 6.97 3.46
N GLN A 140 1.83 7.94 2.88
CA GLN A 140 2.06 8.00 1.44
C GLN A 140 3.06 6.93 0.98
N GLU A 141 4.19 6.78 1.68
CA GLU A 141 5.17 5.70 1.45
C GLU A 141 4.53 4.29 1.57
N LEU A 142 3.63 4.12 2.55
CA LEU A 142 2.87 2.88 2.73
C LEU A 142 1.85 2.63 1.60
N ARG A 143 1.25 3.66 1.00
CA ARG A 143 0.40 3.51 -0.19
C ARG A 143 1.22 3.11 -1.41
N GLU A 144 2.30 3.82 -1.69
CA GLU A 144 3.17 3.55 -2.84
C GLU A 144 3.81 2.15 -2.78
N SER A 145 4.26 1.73 -1.60
CA SER A 145 4.76 0.36 -1.41
C SER A 145 3.66 -0.70 -1.55
N ASN A 146 2.42 -0.41 -1.15
CA ASN A 146 1.28 -1.30 -1.38
C ASN A 146 0.96 -1.43 -2.88
N GLU A 147 0.85 -0.32 -3.60
CA GLU A 147 0.62 -0.29 -5.06
C GLU A 147 1.69 -1.09 -5.81
N MET A 148 2.96 -0.94 -5.43
CA MET A 148 4.07 -1.72 -5.99
C MET A 148 3.96 -3.23 -5.70
N LEU A 149 3.53 -3.62 -4.50
CA LEU A 149 3.24 -5.02 -4.16
C LEU A 149 2.02 -5.57 -4.93
N GLU A 150 0.98 -4.75 -5.14
CA GLU A 150 -0.19 -5.13 -5.93
C GLU A 150 0.17 -5.38 -7.41
N LEU A 151 1.07 -4.55 -7.96
CA LEU A 151 1.63 -4.67 -9.31
C LEU A 151 2.52 -5.91 -9.47
N GLN A 152 3.36 -6.22 -8.47
CA GLN A 152 4.11 -7.49 -8.44
C GLN A 152 3.14 -8.67 -8.37
N ARG A 153 2.10 -8.59 -7.53
CA ARG A 153 1.06 -9.61 -7.40
C ARG A 153 0.27 -9.79 -8.71
N SER A 154 0.03 -8.76 -9.54
CA SER A 154 -0.59 -8.96 -10.87
C SER A 154 0.36 -9.65 -11.85
N ARG A 155 1.62 -9.21 -11.95
CA ARG A 155 2.64 -9.83 -12.81
C ARG A 155 2.82 -11.32 -12.51
N MET A 156 3.03 -11.69 -11.24
CA MET A 156 3.15 -13.11 -10.85
C MET A 156 1.88 -13.93 -11.19
N ARG A 157 0.68 -13.33 -11.11
CA ARG A 157 -0.56 -14.00 -11.53
C ARG A 157 -0.65 -14.16 -13.05
N GLU A 158 -0.11 -13.23 -13.82
CA GLU A 158 -0.03 -13.30 -15.29
C GLU A 158 0.96 -14.37 -15.73
N GLU A 159 2.17 -14.37 -15.18
CA GLU A 159 3.18 -15.41 -15.39
C GLU A 159 2.62 -16.81 -15.08
N ILE A 160 1.93 -17.00 -13.95
CA ILE A 160 1.28 -18.28 -13.61
C ILE A 160 0.22 -18.70 -14.65
N ARG A 161 -0.54 -17.75 -15.23
CA ARG A 161 -1.49 -18.07 -16.31
C ARG A 161 -0.75 -18.48 -17.59
N GLU A 162 0.32 -17.79 -17.94
CA GLU A 162 1.14 -18.15 -19.11
C GLU A 162 1.79 -19.52 -18.95
N TYR A 163 2.35 -19.84 -17.77
CA TYR A 163 2.92 -21.16 -17.50
C TYR A 163 1.86 -22.26 -17.62
N LYS A 164 0.66 -22.06 -17.06
CA LYS A 164 -0.46 -23.01 -17.23
C LYS A 164 -0.88 -23.18 -18.68
N PHE A 165 -0.87 -22.11 -19.47
CA PHE A 165 -1.18 -22.18 -20.90
C PHE A 165 -0.09 -22.95 -21.68
N ARG A 166 1.19 -22.67 -21.41
CA ARG A 166 2.34 -23.40 -21.98
C ARG A 166 2.32 -24.88 -21.60
N GLU A 167 2.06 -25.19 -20.33
CA GLU A 167 1.91 -26.56 -19.81
C GLU A 167 0.75 -27.29 -20.49
N SER A 168 -0.44 -26.67 -20.58
CA SER A 168 -1.60 -27.27 -21.27
C SER A 168 -1.31 -27.58 -22.74
N ARG A 169 -0.57 -26.70 -23.43
CA ARG A 169 -0.15 -26.92 -24.81
C ARG A 169 0.87 -28.05 -24.93
N LEU A 170 1.90 -28.07 -24.08
CA LEU A 170 2.89 -29.15 -24.09
C LEU A 170 2.24 -30.51 -23.79
N LEU A 171 1.27 -30.57 -22.87
CA LEU A 171 0.49 -31.78 -22.61
C LEU A 171 -0.31 -32.24 -23.84
N GLN A 172 -0.90 -31.30 -24.61
CA GLN A 172 -1.54 -31.63 -25.88
C GLN A 172 -0.51 -32.20 -26.88
N ASP A 173 0.61 -31.51 -27.09
CA ASP A 173 1.69 -31.96 -27.99
C ASP A 173 2.21 -33.36 -27.58
N TYR A 174 2.31 -33.66 -26.28
CA TYR A 174 2.63 -35.00 -25.76
C TYR A 174 1.56 -36.03 -26.10
N THR A 175 0.26 -35.73 -25.91
CA THR A 175 -0.81 -36.67 -26.26
C THR A 175 -0.87 -36.97 -27.76
N GLU A 176 -0.62 -35.98 -28.62
CA GLU A 176 -0.55 -36.17 -30.08
C GLU A 176 0.61 -37.12 -30.45
N LEU A 177 1.79 -36.94 -29.84
CA LEU A 177 2.95 -37.83 -30.01
C LEU A 177 2.72 -39.25 -29.45
N GLU A 178 1.97 -39.41 -28.37
CA GLU A 178 1.58 -40.72 -27.82
C GLU A 178 0.62 -41.46 -28.78
N GLU A 179 -0.36 -40.75 -29.34
CA GLU A 179 -1.27 -41.30 -30.36
C GLU A 179 -0.53 -41.72 -31.64
N GLU A 180 0.39 -40.89 -32.14
CA GLU A 180 1.27 -41.24 -33.26
C GLU A 180 2.10 -42.49 -32.96
N ASN A 181 2.73 -42.57 -31.78
CA ASN A 181 3.52 -43.73 -31.37
C ASN A 181 2.68 -45.02 -31.32
N ILE A 182 1.48 -44.96 -30.73
CA ILE A 182 0.53 -46.08 -30.70
C ILE A 182 0.13 -46.48 -32.14
N SER A 183 -0.07 -45.51 -33.05
CA SER A 183 -0.38 -45.80 -34.45
C SER A 183 0.76 -46.53 -35.18
N LEU A 184 2.01 -46.11 -34.95
CA LEU A 184 3.21 -46.73 -35.51
C LEU A 184 3.44 -48.12 -34.93
N GLN A 185 3.23 -48.33 -33.63
CA GLN A 185 3.29 -49.67 -33.01
C GLN A 185 2.26 -50.63 -33.58
N LYS A 186 1.03 -50.15 -33.84
CA LYS A 186 -0.01 -50.93 -34.53
C LYS A 186 0.42 -51.30 -35.95
N LEU A 187 0.95 -50.34 -36.72
CA LEU A 187 1.45 -50.57 -38.08
C LEU A 187 2.62 -51.57 -38.11
N VAL A 188 3.58 -51.46 -37.19
CA VAL A 188 4.69 -52.43 -37.06
C VAL A 188 4.16 -53.82 -36.71
N SER A 189 3.14 -53.91 -35.85
CA SER A 189 2.52 -55.20 -35.51
C SER A 189 1.79 -55.83 -36.69
N THR A 190 1.04 -55.05 -37.48
CA THR A 190 0.38 -55.58 -38.69
C THR A 190 1.40 -55.96 -39.76
N LEU A 191 2.48 -55.19 -39.95
CA LEU A 191 3.57 -55.57 -40.87
C LEU A 191 4.25 -56.87 -40.46
N ARG A 192 4.48 -57.10 -39.16
CA ARG A 192 5.02 -58.38 -38.64
C ARG A 192 4.06 -59.54 -38.87
N GLN A 193 2.76 -59.33 -38.67
CA GLN A 193 1.73 -60.35 -38.97
C GLN A 193 1.74 -60.70 -40.46
N ASN A 194 1.66 -59.70 -41.34
CA ASN A 194 1.72 -59.89 -42.79
C ASN A 194 3.03 -60.56 -43.25
N GLN A 195 4.16 -60.31 -42.57
CA GLN A 195 5.43 -60.97 -42.86
C GLN A 195 5.40 -62.47 -42.52
N VAL A 196 4.77 -62.85 -41.41
CA VAL A 196 4.58 -64.27 -41.05
C VAL A 196 3.65 -64.96 -42.03
N GLU A 197 2.56 -64.30 -42.44
CA GLU A 197 1.63 -64.80 -43.46
C GLU A 197 2.31 -64.98 -44.83
N TYR A 198 3.12 -64.00 -45.25
CA TYR A 198 3.91 -64.09 -46.48
C TYR A 198 4.91 -65.25 -46.48
N GLU A 199 5.67 -65.43 -45.39
CA GLU A 199 6.55 -66.59 -45.28
C GLU A 199 5.75 -67.90 -45.23
N GLY A 200 4.55 -67.94 -44.62
CA GLY A 200 3.64 -69.09 -44.69
C GLY A 200 3.25 -69.46 -46.12
N LEU A 201 2.70 -68.50 -46.88
CA LEU A 201 2.32 -68.69 -48.28
C LEU A 201 3.52 -69.08 -49.16
N LYS A 202 4.71 -68.55 -48.88
CA LYS A 202 5.96 -68.90 -49.58
C LYS A 202 6.42 -70.34 -49.30
N HIS A 203 6.09 -70.92 -48.14
CA HIS A 203 6.31 -72.36 -47.91
C HIS A 203 5.25 -73.19 -48.62
N GLU A 204 3.98 -72.76 -48.62
CA GLU A 204 2.89 -73.41 -49.35
C GLU A 204 3.16 -73.48 -50.86
N ILE A 205 3.60 -72.38 -51.47
CA ILE A 205 4.00 -72.32 -52.89
C ILE A 205 5.11 -73.33 -53.19
N LYS A 206 6.15 -73.43 -52.35
CA LYS A 206 7.23 -74.41 -52.54
C LYS A 206 6.76 -75.85 -52.50
N VAL A 207 5.86 -76.18 -51.57
CA VAL A 207 5.28 -77.54 -51.49
C VAL A 207 4.50 -77.85 -52.78
N LEU A 208 3.73 -76.90 -53.29
CA LEU A 208 3.01 -77.04 -54.56
C LEU A 208 3.97 -77.12 -55.78
N GLU A 209 5.10 -76.41 -55.75
CA GLU A 209 6.17 -76.53 -56.75
C GLU A 209 6.79 -77.95 -56.72
N GLU A 210 7.16 -78.46 -55.54
CA GLU A 210 7.70 -79.82 -55.35
C GLU A 210 6.71 -80.92 -55.78
N GLU A 211 5.42 -80.77 -55.44
CA GLU A 211 4.34 -81.65 -55.92
C GLU A 211 4.20 -81.61 -57.45
N THR A 212 4.33 -80.42 -58.05
CA THR A 212 4.28 -80.22 -59.50
C THR A 212 5.48 -80.85 -60.20
N GLU A 213 6.68 -80.73 -59.64
CA GLU A 213 7.89 -81.39 -60.15
C GLU A 213 7.78 -82.92 -60.08
N LEU A 214 7.25 -83.47 -58.98
CA LEU A 214 7.01 -84.90 -58.83
C LEU A 214 6.01 -85.42 -59.89
N LEU A 215 4.90 -84.72 -60.09
CA LEU A 215 3.91 -85.06 -61.13
C LEU A 215 4.50 -84.95 -62.54
N ASN A 216 5.34 -83.96 -62.81
CA ASN A 216 6.05 -83.83 -64.08
C ASN A 216 7.04 -84.98 -64.31
N SER A 217 7.75 -85.43 -63.27
CA SER A 217 8.64 -86.61 -63.37
C SER A 217 7.85 -87.89 -63.68
N GLN A 218 6.73 -88.11 -62.97
CA GLN A 218 5.83 -89.24 -63.22
C GLN A 218 5.26 -89.21 -64.66
N LEU A 219 4.90 -88.02 -65.16
CA LEU A 219 4.44 -87.83 -66.54
C LEU A 219 5.55 -88.14 -67.56
N GLN A 220 6.80 -87.70 -67.31
CA GLN A 220 7.93 -88.01 -68.19
C GLN A 220 8.23 -89.52 -68.24
N ASP A 221 8.16 -90.22 -67.11
CA ASP A 221 8.37 -91.67 -67.07
C ASP A 221 7.22 -92.44 -67.75
N ALA A 222 5.97 -91.96 -67.62
CA ALA A 222 4.83 -92.48 -68.37
C ALA A 222 4.98 -92.27 -69.89
N LEU A 223 5.49 -91.10 -70.31
CA LEU A 223 5.80 -90.81 -71.72
C LEU A 223 6.93 -91.70 -72.24
N ARG A 224 8.03 -91.89 -71.49
CA ARG A 224 9.11 -92.82 -71.86
C ARG A 224 8.59 -94.25 -72.02
N LEU A 225 7.75 -94.71 -71.11
CA LEU A 225 7.15 -96.05 -71.18
C LEU A 225 6.23 -96.18 -72.41
N LYS A 226 5.46 -95.13 -72.72
CA LYS A 226 4.66 -95.06 -73.95
C LYS A 226 5.55 -95.14 -75.19
N ASP A 227 6.60 -94.32 -75.30
CA ASP A 227 7.49 -94.30 -76.46
C ASP A 227 8.19 -95.66 -76.67
N ILE A 228 8.57 -96.35 -75.59
CA ILE A 228 9.07 -97.73 -75.65
C ILE A 228 7.98 -98.69 -76.18
N SER A 229 6.74 -98.56 -75.72
CA SER A 229 5.64 -99.42 -76.18
C SER A 229 5.23 -99.15 -77.63
N ASP A 230 5.31 -97.89 -78.08
CA ASP A 230 5.07 -97.50 -79.46
C ASP A 230 6.18 -98.05 -80.36
N ALA A 231 7.45 -97.93 -79.97
CA ALA A 231 8.59 -98.49 -80.71
C ALA A 231 8.51 -100.03 -80.81
N GLN A 232 8.17 -100.73 -79.71
CA GLN A 232 7.96 -102.18 -79.73
C GLN A 232 6.80 -102.58 -80.67
N LEU A 233 5.75 -101.76 -80.74
CA LEU A 233 4.64 -101.96 -81.67
C LEU A 233 5.06 -101.70 -83.12
N GLU A 234 5.90 -100.71 -83.39
CA GLU A 234 6.50 -100.46 -84.71
C GLU A 234 7.40 -101.63 -85.17
N GLU A 235 8.29 -102.13 -84.31
CA GLU A 235 9.12 -103.32 -84.57
C GLU A 235 8.28 -104.58 -84.84
N ALA A 236 7.19 -104.78 -84.08
CA ALA A 236 6.24 -105.87 -84.30
C ALA A 236 5.48 -105.73 -85.64
N LEU A 237 5.15 -104.50 -86.05
CA LEU A 237 4.53 -104.23 -87.34
C LEU A 237 5.51 -104.37 -88.51
N GLU A 238 6.79 -104.03 -88.33
CA GLU A 238 7.81 -104.14 -89.38
C GLU A 238 8.28 -105.59 -89.58
N SER A 239 8.48 -106.34 -88.49
CA SER A 239 8.68 -107.79 -88.57
C SER A 239 7.51 -108.48 -89.29
N LEU A 240 6.25 -108.15 -88.94
CA LEU A 240 5.06 -108.63 -89.65
C LEU A 240 5.03 -108.24 -91.15
N LYS A 241 5.46 -107.02 -91.52
CA LYS A 241 5.62 -106.61 -92.93
C LYS A 241 6.66 -107.49 -93.63
N SER A 242 7.84 -107.67 -93.04
CA SER A 242 8.92 -108.48 -93.63
C SER A 242 8.51 -109.96 -93.77
N GLU A 243 7.81 -110.56 -92.81
CA GLU A 243 7.27 -111.92 -92.94
C GLU A 243 6.22 -112.01 -94.07
N ARG A 244 5.36 -110.99 -94.21
CA ARG A 244 4.41 -110.91 -95.34
C ARG A 244 5.12 -110.80 -96.68
N GLU A 245 6.20 -110.03 -96.77
CA GLU A 245 7.02 -109.88 -97.97
C GLU A 245 7.77 -111.16 -98.31
N GLN A 246 8.40 -111.83 -97.33
CA GLN A 246 9.01 -113.16 -97.48
C GLN A 246 7.97 -114.18 -97.93
N LYS A 247 6.80 -114.25 -97.28
CA LYS A 247 5.69 -115.12 -97.67
C LYS A 247 5.20 -114.84 -99.09
N ASN A 248 5.18 -113.58 -99.51
CA ASN A 248 4.84 -113.18 -100.89
C ASN A 248 5.99 -113.43 -101.88
N HIS A 249 7.24 -113.48 -101.44
CA HIS A 249 8.39 -113.92 -102.24
C HIS A 249 8.34 -115.44 -102.48
N LEU A 250 8.22 -116.23 -101.41
CA LEU A 250 8.03 -117.69 -101.49
C LEU A 250 6.79 -118.07 -102.32
N ARG A 251 5.69 -117.31 -102.24
CA ARG A 251 4.53 -117.48 -103.14
C ARG A 251 4.86 -117.19 -104.61
N ARG A 252 5.66 -116.15 -104.90
CA ARG A 252 6.11 -115.86 -106.27
C ARG A 252 7.06 -116.94 -106.79
N GLU A 253 7.96 -117.45 -105.97
CA GLU A 253 8.83 -118.58 -106.32
C GLU A 253 8.01 -119.86 -106.56
N LEU A 254 7.04 -120.16 -105.70
CA LEU A 254 6.13 -121.31 -105.90
C LEU A 254 5.33 -121.17 -107.20
N VAL A 255 4.81 -119.98 -107.51
CA VAL A 255 4.14 -119.69 -108.79
C VAL A 255 5.12 -119.78 -109.97
N HIS A 256 6.37 -119.36 -109.81
CA HIS A 256 7.42 -119.52 -110.82
C HIS A 256 7.76 -120.99 -111.05
N HIS A 257 7.86 -121.82 -110.01
CA HIS A 257 8.05 -123.26 -110.13
C HIS A 257 6.85 -123.95 -110.77
N LEU A 258 5.61 -123.56 -110.42
CA LEU A 258 4.39 -123.98 -111.11
C LEU A 258 4.36 -123.55 -112.59
N SER A 259 4.96 -122.40 -112.93
CA SER A 259 5.08 -121.90 -114.30
C SER A 259 6.20 -122.57 -115.12
N MET A 260 7.24 -123.10 -114.46
CA MET A 260 8.37 -123.80 -115.11
C MET A 260 8.12 -125.31 -115.22
N CYS A 261 7.33 -125.89 -114.33
CA CYS A 261 6.88 -127.27 -114.41
C CYS A 261 5.63 -127.36 -115.31
N ASP A 262 5.86 -127.36 -116.62
CA ASP A 262 4.82 -127.49 -117.64
C ASP A 262 4.24 -128.93 -117.63
N VAL A 263 3.32 -129.19 -116.70
CA VAL A 263 2.53 -130.42 -116.60
C VAL A 263 1.05 -130.04 -116.54
N ALA A 264 0.36 -130.21 -117.66
CA ALA A 264 -1.09 -130.10 -117.73
C ALA A 264 -1.78 -131.31 -117.05
N TYR A 265 -3.06 -131.14 -116.70
CA TYR A 265 -3.95 -132.11 -116.00
C TYR A 265 -3.65 -132.26 -114.49
N THR A 266 -4.51 -131.93 -113.52
CA THR A 266 -5.93 -131.47 -113.45
C THR A 266 -6.03 -130.46 -112.28
N GLY A 267 -7.00 -129.57 -112.08
CA GLY A 267 -8.45 -129.65 -112.27
C GLY A 267 -9.14 -128.85 -111.15
N SER A 268 -9.93 -127.84 -111.52
CA SER A 268 -11.02 -127.19 -110.76
C SER A 268 -10.96 -127.09 -109.21
N ALA A 269 -10.76 -125.87 -108.70
CA ALA A 269 -11.54 -125.37 -107.55
C ALA A 269 -11.67 -123.83 -107.57
N HIS A 270 -12.82 -123.34 -108.04
CA HIS A 270 -13.25 -121.95 -107.93
C HIS A 270 -13.59 -121.61 -106.47
N LEU A 271 -12.86 -120.70 -105.81
CA LEU A 271 -13.19 -120.20 -104.46
C LEU A 271 -13.04 -118.69 -104.34
N THR A 272 -14.09 -117.99 -104.77
CA THR A 272 -14.44 -116.64 -104.28
C THR A 272 -14.84 -116.69 -102.81
N PHE A 273 -14.14 -115.93 -101.96
CA PHE A 273 -14.63 -115.41 -100.68
C PHE A 273 -14.30 -113.90 -100.71
N THR A 274 -15.20 -112.98 -101.04
CA THR A 274 -16.54 -112.69 -100.47
C THR A 274 -16.45 -112.19 -99.03
N SER A 275 -16.93 -110.96 -98.83
CA SER A 275 -17.28 -110.27 -97.57
C SER A 275 -17.71 -111.19 -96.41
N ALA A 276 -17.46 -110.92 -95.14
CA ALA A 276 -17.83 -109.69 -94.40
C ALA A 276 -17.33 -109.78 -92.93
N PRO A 277 -17.35 -108.68 -92.14
CA PRO A 277 -17.57 -108.79 -90.68
C PRO A 277 -19.00 -109.33 -90.41
N PRO A 278 -19.30 -110.05 -89.30
CA PRO A 278 -19.30 -109.41 -87.98
C PRO A 278 -19.03 -110.33 -86.76
N SER A 279 -19.19 -109.71 -85.58
CA SER A 279 -19.29 -110.21 -84.21
C SER A 279 -19.82 -111.62 -83.92
N GLY A 280 -19.21 -112.25 -82.91
CA GLY A 280 -19.90 -112.74 -81.70
C GLY A 280 -19.01 -112.35 -80.49
N THR A 281 -19.46 -111.85 -79.33
CA THR A 281 -20.78 -111.75 -78.70
C THR A 281 -21.52 -113.06 -78.42
N ALA A 282 -21.14 -113.68 -77.30
CA ALA A 282 -22.06 -114.15 -76.25
C ALA A 282 -21.28 -114.12 -74.91
N THR A 283 -21.48 -113.19 -73.96
CA THR A 283 -22.62 -112.99 -73.03
C THR A 283 -22.83 -114.13 -72.02
N PRO A 284 -23.40 -113.90 -70.81
CA PRO A 284 -23.68 -112.64 -70.09
C PRO A 284 -23.26 -112.69 -68.59
N THR A 285 -23.71 -111.67 -67.82
CA THR A 285 -24.17 -111.66 -66.40
C THR A 285 -23.40 -110.61 -65.59
N THR A 286 -23.97 -109.58 -64.95
CA THR A 286 -25.35 -109.06 -64.87
C THR A 286 -25.29 -107.69 -64.16
N LEU A 287 -26.00 -106.66 -64.67
CA LEU A 287 -26.59 -105.47 -63.99
C LEU A 287 -25.71 -104.65 -62.99
N LEU A 288 -25.71 -103.31 -62.92
CA LEU A 288 -26.75 -102.31 -63.20
C LEU A 288 -26.16 -100.98 -63.76
N SER A 289 -26.91 -100.35 -64.64
CA SER A 289 -27.04 -98.89 -64.81
C SER A 289 -28.53 -98.55 -64.46
N PRO A 290 -29.08 -97.31 -64.58
CA PRO A 290 -28.54 -96.06 -65.16
C PRO A 290 -28.88 -94.82 -64.27
N ASN A 291 -28.91 -93.53 -64.66
CA ASN A 291 -28.95 -92.74 -65.92
C ASN A 291 -28.12 -91.43 -65.68
N ALA A 292 -27.47 -90.78 -66.66
CA ALA A 292 -28.02 -89.95 -67.75
C ALA A 292 -28.89 -88.77 -67.22
N GLU A 293 -28.76 -87.50 -67.68
CA GLU A 293 -28.35 -86.99 -69.00
C GLU A 293 -27.51 -85.70 -68.94
N GLU A 294 -26.77 -85.41 -70.02
CA GLU A 294 -26.27 -84.09 -70.47
C GLU A 294 -27.30 -83.46 -71.45
N PRO A 295 -27.14 -82.24 -72.05
CA PRO A 295 -26.11 -81.19 -71.91
C PRO A 295 -26.67 -79.73 -71.85
N THR A 296 -25.76 -78.75 -72.02
CA THR A 296 -25.91 -77.45 -72.73
C THR A 296 -26.39 -76.16 -72.03
N SER A 297 -25.67 -75.07 -72.37
CA SER A 297 -26.17 -73.72 -72.70
C SER A 297 -26.57 -72.71 -71.59
N CYS A 298 -25.68 -71.72 -71.42
CA CYS A 298 -25.93 -70.27 -71.32
C CYS A 298 -26.98 -69.65 -70.34
N ASN A 299 -26.47 -68.67 -69.57
CA ASN A 299 -27.13 -67.44 -69.08
C ASN A 299 -28.36 -67.54 -68.15
N GLY A 300 -28.20 -67.00 -66.94
CA GLY A 300 -29.00 -65.82 -66.56
C GLY A 300 -29.86 -65.88 -65.29
N HIS A 301 -29.64 -64.86 -64.45
CA HIS A 301 -30.65 -64.05 -63.74
C HIS A 301 -31.31 -64.53 -62.42
N LEU A 302 -30.91 -63.81 -61.36
CA LEU A 302 -31.67 -63.29 -60.19
C LEU A 302 -33.00 -63.92 -59.74
N GLN A 303 -33.07 -64.15 -58.42
CA GLN A 303 -34.16 -63.69 -57.53
C GLN A 303 -33.54 -63.41 -56.14
N SER A 304 -33.72 -62.27 -55.45
CA SER A 304 -34.95 -61.51 -55.08
C SER A 304 -35.89 -62.34 -54.21
N GLY A 305 -36.36 -61.92 -53.03
CA GLY A 305 -36.18 -60.69 -52.22
C GLY A 305 -36.65 -61.02 -50.79
N THR A 306 -37.34 -60.21 -49.97
CA THR A 306 -37.78 -58.80 -49.99
C THR A 306 -38.29 -58.44 -48.57
N GLY A 307 -38.34 -57.17 -48.18
CA GLY A 307 -38.97 -56.72 -46.91
C GLY A 307 -38.25 -55.51 -46.30
N ALA A 308 -38.37 -54.26 -46.76
CA ALA A 308 -39.53 -53.41 -47.11
C ALA A 308 -40.08 -52.60 -45.91
N GLY A 309 -40.10 -51.27 -46.05
CA GLY A 309 -40.61 -50.29 -45.07
C GLY A 309 -39.77 -49.00 -45.00
N THR A 310 -39.78 -48.07 -45.97
CA THR A 310 -40.68 -46.89 -46.10
C THR A 310 -40.82 -46.03 -44.83
N ALA A 311 -40.74 -44.68 -44.85
CA ALA A 311 -40.51 -43.69 -45.91
C ALA A 311 -40.24 -42.28 -45.31
N ALA A 312 -39.66 -41.35 -46.09
CA ALA A 312 -39.97 -39.90 -46.15
C ALA A 312 -38.80 -39.08 -46.78
N GLY A 313 -39.11 -38.16 -47.71
CA GLY A 313 -38.23 -37.02 -48.07
C GLY A 313 -38.56 -35.77 -47.24
N PRO A 314 -38.21 -34.52 -47.66
CA PRO A 314 -37.74 -34.09 -48.98
C PRO A 314 -36.56 -33.05 -48.99
N VAL A 315 -36.27 -32.51 -50.17
CA VAL A 315 -35.33 -31.40 -50.49
C VAL A 315 -35.93 -30.03 -50.13
N PRO A 316 -35.16 -29.06 -49.57
CA PRO A 316 -34.66 -27.88 -50.32
C PRO A 316 -33.20 -27.52 -49.93
N ARG A 317 -32.27 -27.00 -50.75
CA ARG A 317 -32.24 -25.99 -51.82
C ARG A 317 -32.34 -24.50 -51.37
N ALA A 318 -31.19 -23.80 -51.54
CA ALA A 318 -31.00 -22.40 -51.99
C ALA A 318 -30.95 -21.21 -50.99
N ASN A 319 -30.12 -20.23 -51.41
CA ASN A 319 -29.81 -18.87 -50.92
C ASN A 319 -28.60 -18.75 -49.97
N GLY A 320 -27.60 -17.87 -50.16
CA GLY A 320 -27.22 -16.88 -51.20
C GLY A 320 -25.82 -16.33 -50.83
N ASP A 321 -25.04 -15.56 -51.59
CA ASP A 321 -25.17 -14.94 -52.91
C ASP A 321 -23.79 -14.84 -53.58
N CYS A 322 -23.72 -14.89 -54.90
CA CYS A 322 -22.51 -14.55 -55.65
C CYS A 322 -22.48 -13.05 -55.99
N ARG A 323 -21.45 -12.33 -55.53
CA ARG A 323 -21.11 -11.01 -56.10
C ARG A 323 -20.31 -11.22 -57.39
N GLY A 324 -20.93 -10.99 -58.55
CA GLY A 324 -20.22 -10.93 -59.86
C GLY A 324 -19.57 -9.55 -60.10
N PRO A 325 -19.17 -9.20 -61.35
CA PRO A 325 -19.10 -10.04 -62.56
C PRO A 325 -17.76 -9.92 -63.35
N GLY A 326 -17.50 -10.85 -64.28
CA GLY A 326 -16.42 -10.73 -65.28
C GLY A 326 -16.62 -11.70 -66.44
N ARG A 327 -16.64 -11.23 -67.69
CA ARG A 327 -16.99 -12.01 -68.88
C ARG A 327 -15.77 -12.32 -69.78
N LYS A 328 -15.93 -13.40 -70.56
CA LYS A 328 -15.15 -13.84 -71.74
C LYS A 328 -13.80 -14.51 -71.46
N ALA A 329 -13.31 -15.43 -72.29
CA ALA A 329 -13.94 -16.38 -73.23
C ALA A 329 -12.83 -17.30 -73.77
N GLU A 330 -13.15 -18.58 -74.02
CA GLU A 330 -12.43 -19.55 -74.87
C GLU A 330 -10.95 -19.89 -74.51
N GLY A 331 -10.62 -21.19 -74.61
CA GLY A 331 -9.25 -21.66 -74.39
C GLY A 331 -9.14 -23.02 -73.71
N ALA A 332 -9.87 -24.04 -74.20
CA ALA A 332 -9.68 -25.41 -73.75
C ALA A 332 -8.35 -25.97 -74.30
N ALA A 333 -7.25 -25.71 -73.61
CA ALA A 333 -6.07 -26.56 -73.64
C ALA A 333 -6.16 -27.51 -72.43
N THR A 334 -5.88 -28.78 -72.64
CA THR A 334 -5.84 -29.80 -71.59
C THR A 334 -4.89 -29.36 -70.48
N SER A 335 -5.44 -29.05 -69.29
CA SER A 335 -4.64 -28.74 -68.12
C SER A 335 -3.90 -30.00 -67.71
N ASP A 336 -2.61 -30.04 -68.01
CA ASP A 336 -1.75 -31.17 -67.64
C ASP A 336 -1.71 -31.26 -66.11
N LEU A 337 -1.98 -32.45 -65.56
CA LEU A 337 -2.03 -32.69 -64.11
C LEU A 337 -0.70 -32.31 -63.44
N PHE A 338 0.39 -32.41 -64.20
CA PHE A 338 1.73 -31.96 -63.80
C PHE A 338 1.80 -30.43 -63.67
N SER A 339 1.14 -29.67 -64.52
CA SER A 339 1.12 -28.19 -64.48
C SER A 339 0.33 -27.66 -63.27
N GLU A 340 -0.83 -28.24 -62.97
CA GLU A 340 -1.65 -27.82 -61.81
C GLU A 340 -1.00 -28.18 -60.46
N MET A 341 -0.41 -29.37 -60.35
CA MET A 341 0.33 -29.76 -59.16
C MET A 341 1.57 -28.86 -58.96
N ASN A 342 2.39 -28.67 -59.99
CA ASN A 342 3.54 -27.77 -59.90
C ASN A 342 3.15 -26.31 -59.64
N LEU A 343 2.05 -25.79 -60.21
CA LEU A 343 1.62 -24.42 -59.95
C LEU A 343 1.16 -24.22 -58.49
N THR A 344 0.43 -25.19 -57.92
CA THR A 344 0.01 -25.11 -56.51
C THR A 344 1.18 -25.30 -55.55
N GLU A 345 2.16 -26.15 -55.88
CA GLU A 345 3.41 -26.27 -55.12
C GLU A 345 4.26 -24.98 -55.21
N ILE A 346 4.43 -24.39 -56.39
CA ILE A 346 5.12 -23.10 -56.57
C ILE A 346 4.40 -21.97 -55.80
N GLN A 347 3.07 -21.97 -55.73
CA GLN A 347 2.31 -21.01 -54.92
C GLN A 347 2.54 -21.23 -53.42
N LYS A 348 2.51 -22.48 -52.93
CA LYS A 348 2.82 -22.83 -51.53
C LYS A 348 4.25 -22.44 -51.16
N LEU A 349 5.23 -22.71 -52.04
CA LEU A 349 6.63 -22.33 -51.85
C LEU A 349 6.82 -20.81 -51.83
N LYS A 350 6.15 -20.06 -52.72
CA LYS A 350 6.13 -18.58 -52.65
C LYS A 350 5.54 -18.07 -51.35
N GLN A 351 4.45 -18.69 -50.86
CA GLN A 351 3.85 -18.31 -49.58
C GLN A 351 4.79 -18.62 -48.41
N HIS A 352 5.49 -19.77 -48.43
CA HIS A 352 6.53 -20.10 -47.46
C HIS A 352 7.69 -19.10 -47.47
N ILE A 353 8.22 -18.73 -48.66
CA ILE A 353 9.27 -17.72 -48.80
C ILE A 353 8.82 -16.39 -48.20
N MET A 354 7.60 -15.92 -48.52
CA MET A 354 7.06 -14.69 -47.93
C MET A 354 6.87 -14.79 -46.41
N THR A 355 6.56 -15.96 -45.85
CA THR A 355 6.48 -16.16 -44.39
C THR A 355 7.87 -16.09 -43.76
N VAL A 356 8.85 -16.81 -44.31
CA VAL A 356 10.26 -16.79 -43.87
C VAL A 356 10.87 -15.40 -44.00
N GLU A 357 10.51 -14.61 -45.02
CA GLU A 357 10.94 -13.21 -45.17
C GLU A 357 10.38 -12.30 -44.05
N ARG A 358 9.12 -12.52 -43.63
CA ARG A 358 8.53 -11.80 -42.48
C ARG A 358 9.15 -12.23 -41.15
N GLU A 359 9.38 -13.52 -40.96
CA GLU A 359 10.07 -14.06 -39.78
C GLU A 359 11.50 -13.56 -39.71
N LYS A 360 12.24 -13.54 -40.83
CA LYS A 360 13.57 -12.93 -40.91
C LYS A 360 13.53 -11.44 -40.56
N ALA A 361 12.55 -10.69 -41.03
CA ALA A 361 12.40 -9.28 -40.67
C ALA A 361 12.13 -9.10 -39.16
N ALA A 362 11.25 -9.91 -38.57
CA ALA A 362 10.97 -9.89 -37.13
C ALA A 362 12.17 -10.34 -36.27
N LEU A 363 12.95 -11.31 -36.74
CA LEU A 363 14.20 -11.72 -36.08
C LEU A 363 15.27 -10.62 -36.17
N MET A 364 15.35 -9.88 -37.28
CA MET A 364 16.25 -8.73 -37.40
C MET A 364 15.85 -7.58 -36.46
N THR A 365 14.55 -7.27 -36.29
CA THR A 365 14.11 -6.26 -35.32
C THR A 365 14.39 -6.73 -33.88
N ASN A 366 14.07 -7.99 -33.55
CA ASN A 366 14.35 -8.54 -32.21
C ASN A 366 15.86 -8.57 -31.91
N LEU A 367 16.71 -8.85 -32.90
CA LEU A 367 18.17 -8.78 -32.76
C LEU A 367 18.64 -7.35 -32.50
N GLN A 368 18.10 -6.37 -33.24
CA GLN A 368 18.42 -4.95 -33.04
C GLN A 368 17.95 -4.46 -31.65
N GLU A 369 16.76 -4.84 -31.21
CA GLU A 369 16.24 -4.54 -29.86
C GLU A 369 17.10 -5.19 -28.76
N SER A 370 17.47 -6.45 -28.91
CA SER A 370 18.38 -7.14 -27.99
C SER A 370 19.76 -6.46 -27.94
N GLN A 371 20.28 -6.00 -29.09
CA GLN A 371 21.54 -5.27 -29.17
C GLN A 371 21.48 -3.90 -28.49
N THR A 372 20.38 -3.15 -28.61
CA THR A 372 20.21 -1.87 -27.89
C THR A 372 20.01 -2.09 -26.38
N GLN A 373 19.30 -3.14 -25.97
CA GLN A 373 19.20 -3.55 -24.57
C GLN A 373 20.57 -3.94 -23.98
N LEU A 374 21.41 -4.64 -24.74
CA LEU A 374 22.77 -4.97 -24.35
C LEU A 374 23.63 -3.70 -24.19
N GLN A 375 23.55 -2.75 -25.11
CA GLN A 375 24.26 -1.47 -25.00
C GLN A 375 23.79 -0.67 -23.78
N HIS A 376 22.48 -0.62 -23.52
CA HIS A 376 21.93 0.07 -22.34
C HIS A 376 22.36 -0.60 -21.02
N THR A 377 22.35 -1.93 -20.95
CA THR A 377 22.80 -2.66 -19.75
C THR A 377 24.30 -2.56 -19.53
N GLN A 378 25.11 -2.55 -20.60
CA GLN A 378 26.55 -2.25 -20.52
C GLN A 378 26.79 -0.83 -20.01
N GLY A 379 26.08 0.18 -20.53
CA GLY A 379 26.15 1.56 -20.04
C GLY A 379 25.82 1.67 -18.55
N ALA A 380 24.68 1.09 -18.13
CA ALA A 380 24.29 1.04 -16.73
C ALA A 380 25.33 0.32 -15.85
N LEU A 381 25.95 -0.77 -16.33
CA LEU A 381 27.01 -1.46 -15.60
C LEU A 381 28.27 -0.59 -15.47
N THR A 382 28.67 0.13 -16.52
CA THR A 382 29.81 1.08 -16.44
C THR A 382 29.53 2.22 -15.46
N GLU A 383 28.30 2.75 -15.41
CA GLU A 383 27.93 3.73 -14.38
C GLU A 383 28.02 3.17 -12.96
N GLN A 384 27.59 1.92 -12.73
CA GLN A 384 27.69 1.29 -11.40
C GLN A 384 29.15 1.02 -11.03
N TYR A 385 29.99 0.66 -11.99
CA TYR A 385 31.43 0.52 -11.80
C TYR A 385 32.08 1.86 -11.41
N GLU A 386 31.77 2.95 -12.13
CA GLU A 386 32.21 4.30 -11.76
C GLU A 386 31.71 4.73 -10.37
N LYS A 387 30.43 4.51 -10.05
CA LYS A 387 29.85 4.81 -8.73
C LYS A 387 30.59 4.04 -7.63
N THR A 388 30.95 2.78 -7.89
CA THR A 388 31.73 1.93 -6.98
C THR A 388 33.16 2.45 -6.81
N ILE A 389 33.85 2.87 -7.88
CA ILE A 389 35.18 3.50 -7.79
C ILE A 389 35.12 4.79 -6.97
N ARG A 390 34.16 5.69 -7.26
CA ARG A 390 33.97 6.95 -6.51
C ARG A 390 33.64 6.69 -5.04
N LEU A 391 32.89 5.64 -4.73
CA LEU A 391 32.59 5.23 -3.35
C LEU A 391 33.84 4.65 -2.65
N SER A 392 34.62 3.82 -3.34
CA SER A 392 35.89 3.27 -2.85
C SER A 392 36.88 4.39 -2.52
N GLN A 393 37.02 5.39 -3.41
CA GLN A 393 37.83 6.59 -3.17
C GLN A 393 37.35 7.36 -1.92
N LYS A 394 36.04 7.59 -1.76
CA LYS A 394 35.46 8.22 -0.56
C LYS A 394 35.75 7.41 0.71
N VAL A 395 35.62 6.08 0.67
CA VAL A 395 35.93 5.19 1.80
C VAL A 395 37.42 5.25 2.15
N THR A 396 38.32 5.29 1.16
CA THR A 396 39.76 5.43 1.39
C THR A 396 40.11 6.79 2.01
N VAL A 397 39.48 7.88 1.58
CA VAL A 397 39.61 9.20 2.21
C VAL A 397 39.09 9.17 3.65
N LEU A 398 37.92 8.58 3.91
CA LEU A 398 37.37 8.44 5.26
C LEU A 398 38.25 7.56 6.18
N ARG A 399 38.85 6.49 5.66
CA ARG A 399 39.84 5.68 6.39
C ARG A 399 41.08 6.50 6.74
N ARG A 400 41.63 7.29 5.80
CA ARG A 400 42.76 8.21 6.05
C ARG A 400 42.41 9.28 7.09
N LEU A 401 41.21 9.88 7.02
CA LEU A 401 40.72 10.85 8.01
C LEU A 401 40.51 10.22 9.39
N ARG A 402 39.97 8.99 9.46
CA ARG A 402 39.79 8.26 10.73
C ARG A 402 41.14 7.92 11.38
N ARG A 403 42.14 7.45 10.61
CA ARG A 403 43.52 7.26 11.11
C ARG A 403 44.10 8.58 11.62
N ARG A 404 43.94 9.68 10.87
CA ARG A 404 44.39 11.02 11.29
C ARG A 404 43.67 11.57 12.53
N ALA A 405 42.40 11.20 12.75
CA ALA A 405 41.67 11.54 13.95
C ALA A 405 42.14 10.73 15.17
N HIS A 406 42.41 9.43 14.98
CA HIS A 406 43.00 8.55 16.01
C HIS A 406 44.35 9.09 16.49
N LEU A 407 45.26 9.38 15.55
CA LEU A 407 46.58 9.97 15.84
C LEU A 407 46.50 11.33 16.57
N LYS A 408 45.46 12.15 16.27
CA LYS A 408 45.22 13.40 16.99
C LYS A 408 44.69 13.18 18.41
N GLN A 409 43.89 12.14 18.62
CA GLN A 409 43.34 11.78 19.92
C GLN A 409 44.44 11.18 20.82
N GLU A 410 45.32 10.35 20.26
CA GLU A 410 46.53 9.83 20.93
C GLU A 410 47.50 10.97 21.28
N ALA A 411 47.72 11.93 20.38
CA ALA A 411 48.55 13.10 20.64
C ALA A 411 47.98 14.08 21.70
N GLN A 412 46.68 14.01 22.01
CA GLN A 412 46.02 14.83 23.05
C GLN A 412 45.79 14.08 24.36
N GLY A 413 45.91 12.74 24.38
CA GLY A 413 45.81 11.92 25.60
C GLY A 413 47.14 11.69 26.35
N GLY A 414 48.26 12.17 25.80
CA GLY A 414 49.61 11.85 26.28
C GLY A 414 50.10 12.66 27.47
N THR A 415 49.60 12.37 28.69
CA THR A 415 50.41 12.55 29.91
C THR A 415 50.56 11.23 30.65
N THR A 416 51.83 10.80 30.81
CA THR A 416 52.36 9.64 31.58
C THR A 416 52.42 8.26 30.90
N SER A 417 53.59 7.60 31.12
CA SER A 417 53.98 6.20 30.86
C SER A 417 54.21 5.69 29.42
N GLU A 418 55.45 5.89 28.97
CA GLU A 418 56.41 4.88 28.46
C GLU A 418 55.99 3.71 27.53
N LEU A 419 56.49 3.81 26.29
CA LEU A 419 57.14 2.77 25.48
C LEU A 419 56.35 1.57 24.90
N SER A 420 56.01 1.69 23.60
CA SER A 420 56.45 0.70 22.60
C SER A 420 56.77 1.37 21.23
N PRO A 421 57.91 1.07 20.58
CA PRO A 421 58.36 1.78 19.37
C PRO A 421 57.99 1.05 18.06
N GLU A 422 56.70 0.81 17.80
CA GLU A 422 56.25 0.07 16.60
C GLU A 422 55.35 0.88 15.64
N ALA A 423 54.82 2.03 16.06
CA ALA A 423 53.93 2.87 15.24
C ALA A 423 54.65 3.80 14.23
N LEU A 424 55.97 3.64 14.02
CA LEU A 424 56.77 4.50 13.13
C LEU A 424 57.28 3.79 11.86
N MET A 425 56.87 2.55 11.60
CA MET A 425 57.35 1.73 10.47
C MET A 425 56.26 1.31 9.46
N GLU A 426 55.09 1.95 9.48
CA GLU A 426 54.03 1.83 8.44
C GLU A 426 53.94 3.09 7.55
N LEU A 427 55.08 3.69 7.22
CA LEU A 427 55.21 4.70 6.16
C LEU A 427 56.28 4.23 5.17
N GLY A 428 55.91 3.38 4.21
CA GLY A 428 56.84 2.95 3.15
C GLY A 428 56.59 1.62 2.43
N ARG A 429 55.40 1.00 2.50
CA ARG A 429 55.04 -0.17 1.69
C ARG A 429 53.57 -0.12 1.28
N ASP A 430 53.30 0.53 0.16
CA ASP A 430 52.05 0.46 -0.62
C ASP A 430 52.24 1.13 -2.01
N GLU A 431 53.46 1.07 -2.55
CA GLU A 431 53.80 1.42 -3.93
C GLU A 431 54.74 0.32 -4.46
N ASP A 432 54.62 -0.01 -5.75
CA ASP A 432 55.37 -1.02 -6.53
C ASP A 432 55.10 -2.53 -6.27
N GLU A 433 53.98 -3.04 -6.81
CA GLU A 433 53.80 -4.43 -7.26
C GLU A 433 53.05 -4.41 -8.60
N ALA A 434 53.78 -4.14 -9.69
CA ALA A 434 53.35 -4.29 -11.07
C ALA A 434 54.58 -4.52 -11.96
N GLU A 435 54.43 -5.36 -13.00
CA GLU A 435 55.45 -5.77 -13.98
C GLU A 435 56.57 -6.70 -13.46
N GLU A 436 56.44 -8.02 -13.69
CA GLU A 436 57.38 -8.79 -14.53
C GLU A 436 56.91 -10.26 -14.71
N GLU A 437 56.39 -10.60 -15.88
CA GLU A 437 56.43 -11.98 -16.42
C GLU A 437 57.35 -12.00 -17.64
N GLY A 438 58.45 -12.76 -17.57
CA GLY A 438 59.38 -12.90 -18.69
C GLY A 438 60.57 -13.80 -18.37
N GLY A 439 60.48 -15.09 -18.72
CA GLY A 439 61.55 -16.05 -18.43
C GLY A 439 61.37 -17.38 -19.17
N ALA A 440 61.79 -17.44 -20.42
CA ALA A 440 61.89 -18.70 -21.16
C ALA A 440 63.24 -19.37 -20.88
N GLU A 441 63.27 -20.71 -20.76
CA GLU A 441 64.46 -21.50 -21.10
C GLU A 441 64.08 -22.75 -21.88
N GLU A 442 64.64 -22.87 -23.10
CA GLU A 442 64.94 -24.18 -23.68
C GLU A 442 66.01 -24.86 -22.83
N ASN A 443 66.03 -26.20 -22.75
CA ASN A 443 67.31 -26.88 -22.54
C ASN A 443 67.43 -28.19 -23.30
N LYS A 444 68.59 -28.34 -23.94
CA LYS A 444 68.98 -29.43 -24.85
C LYS A 444 69.79 -30.48 -24.10
N SER A 445 69.66 -31.75 -24.48
CA SER A 445 70.74 -32.76 -24.60
C SER A 445 70.09 -34.10 -24.95
N GLU A 446 70.28 -34.65 -26.14
CA GLU A 446 71.49 -35.40 -26.55
C GLU A 446 71.88 -36.53 -25.58
N THR A 447 71.70 -37.79 -26.01
CA THR A 447 72.82 -38.72 -26.18
C THR A 447 72.45 -40.06 -26.84
N LEU A 448 73.29 -40.47 -27.80
CA LEU A 448 73.75 -41.84 -28.08
C LEU A 448 72.80 -42.88 -28.73
N ASN A 449 72.88 -42.89 -30.06
CA ASN A 449 73.00 -44.09 -30.91
C ASN A 449 73.55 -45.36 -30.22
N LYS A 450 72.82 -46.48 -30.32
CA LYS A 450 73.28 -47.77 -30.90
C LYS A 450 72.26 -48.91 -30.70
N SER A 451 71.45 -49.20 -31.73
CA SER A 451 71.12 -50.58 -32.12
C SER A 451 70.39 -50.59 -33.46
N GLN A 452 71.11 -50.87 -34.55
CA GLN A 452 70.52 -51.10 -35.87
C GLN A 452 70.63 -52.58 -36.27
N VAL A 453 70.12 -53.48 -35.42
CA VAL A 453 69.77 -54.87 -35.79
C VAL A 453 68.57 -55.30 -34.95
N PHE A 454 67.54 -55.86 -35.59
CA PHE A 454 66.19 -56.23 -35.08
C PHE A 454 65.07 -55.18 -35.21
N SER A 455 64.77 -54.80 -36.46
CA SER A 455 63.37 -54.51 -36.81
C SER A 455 62.54 -55.81 -36.80
N TYR A 456 61.22 -55.70 -36.60
CA TYR A 456 60.25 -56.81 -36.46
C TYR A 456 60.13 -57.51 -35.09
N GLN A 457 60.02 -56.71 -34.02
CA GLN A 457 59.29 -56.94 -32.74
C GLN A 457 59.51 -55.66 -31.91
N THR A 458 58.55 -54.82 -31.50
CA THR A 458 57.12 -55.07 -31.18
C THR A 458 56.32 -53.75 -31.22
N PRO A 459 55.48 -53.47 -32.24
CA PRO A 459 54.68 -52.22 -32.28
C PRO A 459 53.75 -52.05 -31.06
N GLY A 460 53.30 -53.16 -30.47
CA GLY A 460 52.47 -53.16 -29.27
C GLY A 460 53.14 -52.57 -28.02
N LEU A 461 54.47 -52.65 -27.88
CA LEU A 461 55.16 -52.14 -26.69
C LEU A 461 55.24 -50.60 -26.72
N GLU A 462 55.58 -50.02 -27.87
CA GLU A 462 55.61 -48.57 -28.09
C GLU A 462 54.21 -47.96 -27.99
N ILE A 463 53.19 -48.63 -28.55
CA ILE A 463 51.78 -48.23 -28.41
C ILE A 463 51.34 -48.30 -26.93
N LEU A 464 51.72 -49.34 -26.19
CA LEU A 464 51.41 -49.46 -24.76
C LEU A 464 52.13 -48.39 -23.93
N GLN A 465 53.38 -48.07 -24.25
CA GLN A 465 54.13 -46.99 -23.60
C GLN A 465 53.50 -45.61 -23.89
N CYS A 466 53.02 -45.38 -25.12
CA CYS A 466 52.28 -44.16 -25.46
C CYS A 466 50.93 -44.08 -24.72
N LYS A 467 50.16 -45.17 -24.66
CA LYS A 467 48.91 -45.25 -23.88
C LYS A 467 49.15 -45.02 -22.39
N TYR A 468 50.22 -45.60 -21.83
CA TYR A 468 50.58 -45.37 -20.43
C TYR A 468 51.00 -43.93 -20.17
N ARG A 469 51.75 -43.31 -21.09
CA ARG A 469 52.12 -41.88 -21.00
C ARG A 469 50.89 -40.96 -21.04
N VAL A 470 49.92 -41.23 -21.93
CA VAL A 470 48.65 -40.48 -22.02
C VAL A 470 47.81 -40.67 -20.75
N ALA A 471 47.68 -41.91 -20.26
CA ALA A 471 46.98 -42.17 -19.00
C ALA A 471 47.66 -41.51 -17.80
N VAL A 472 48.99 -41.39 -17.78
CA VAL A 472 49.73 -40.66 -16.74
C VAL A 472 49.51 -39.14 -16.84
N THR A 473 49.46 -38.55 -18.04
CA THR A 473 49.12 -37.12 -18.18
C THR A 473 47.68 -36.84 -17.77
N GLU A 474 46.71 -37.67 -18.20
CA GLU A 474 45.31 -37.58 -17.77
C GLU A 474 45.18 -37.70 -16.24
N VAL A 475 45.90 -38.62 -15.60
CA VAL A 475 45.91 -38.76 -14.14
C VAL A 475 46.53 -37.55 -13.43
N VAL A 476 47.54 -36.91 -14.03
CA VAL A 476 48.15 -35.67 -13.49
C VAL A 476 47.18 -34.49 -13.64
N GLU A 477 46.51 -34.35 -14.77
CA GLU A 477 45.49 -33.34 -15.04
C GLU A 477 44.30 -33.49 -14.09
N LEU A 478 43.71 -34.69 -13.99
CA LEU A 478 42.63 -34.99 -13.04
C LEU A 478 43.06 -34.76 -11.59
N LYS A 479 44.32 -35.02 -11.23
CA LYS A 479 44.86 -34.73 -9.89
C LYS A 479 45.00 -33.22 -9.64
N ALA A 480 45.36 -32.44 -10.65
CA ALA A 480 45.37 -30.98 -10.58
C ALA A 480 43.95 -30.41 -10.46
N GLU A 481 42.99 -30.91 -11.23
CA GLU A 481 41.57 -30.54 -11.13
C GLU A 481 40.99 -30.87 -9.76
N VAL A 482 41.24 -32.07 -9.23
CA VAL A 482 40.82 -32.46 -7.87
C VAL A 482 41.47 -31.57 -6.81
N LYS A 483 42.72 -31.13 -7.00
CA LYS A 483 43.37 -30.16 -6.09
C LYS A 483 42.68 -28.80 -6.17
N GLY A 484 42.46 -28.25 -7.36
CA GLY A 484 41.75 -26.97 -7.55
C GLY A 484 40.28 -27.00 -7.13
N LEU A 485 39.60 -28.15 -7.21
CA LEU A 485 38.26 -28.34 -6.65
C LEU A 485 38.29 -28.35 -5.10
N ARG A 486 39.29 -28.98 -4.48
CA ARG A 486 39.48 -28.96 -3.02
C ARG A 486 39.81 -27.57 -2.50
N GLU A 487 40.66 -26.82 -3.21
CA GLU A 487 41.02 -25.43 -2.87
C GLU A 487 39.81 -24.50 -2.98
N ARG A 488 39.01 -24.61 -4.05
CA ARG A 488 37.73 -23.89 -4.17
C ARG A 488 36.71 -24.28 -3.08
N LEU A 489 36.66 -25.55 -2.69
CA LEU A 489 35.79 -25.99 -1.58
C LEU A 489 36.25 -25.41 -0.23
N ALA A 490 37.56 -25.35 0.02
CA ALA A 490 38.15 -24.75 1.21
C ALA A 490 37.85 -23.23 1.27
N GLN A 491 38.07 -22.50 0.18
CA GLN A 491 37.76 -21.07 0.06
C GLN A 491 36.27 -20.78 0.29
N CYS A 492 35.37 -21.61 -0.26
CA CYS A 492 33.93 -21.52 0.03
C CYS A 492 33.60 -21.82 1.50
N GLY A 493 34.34 -22.74 2.14
CA GLY A 493 34.19 -23.06 3.57
C GLY A 493 34.61 -21.92 4.49
N GLU A 494 35.75 -21.29 4.20
CA GLU A 494 36.31 -20.15 4.95
C GLU A 494 35.43 -18.90 4.78
N GLY A 495 35.05 -18.57 3.55
CA GLY A 495 34.11 -17.47 3.28
C GLY A 495 32.76 -17.67 3.98
N ALA A 496 32.25 -18.90 4.02
CA ALA A 496 31.04 -19.23 4.77
C ALA A 496 31.24 -19.19 6.31
N ALA A 497 32.46 -19.35 6.82
CA ALA A 497 32.78 -19.27 8.23
C ALA A 497 32.81 -17.82 8.75
N GLU A 498 33.23 -16.84 7.94
CA GLU A 498 33.20 -15.41 8.29
C GLU A 498 31.85 -14.73 7.99
N GLU A 499 31.17 -15.13 6.91
CA GLU A 499 29.85 -14.58 6.57
C GLU A 499 28.77 -14.96 7.59
N LYS A 500 28.82 -16.16 8.18
CA LYS A 500 27.85 -16.61 9.21
C LYS A 500 27.81 -15.72 10.46
N PRO A 501 28.91 -15.44 11.19
CA PRO A 501 28.88 -14.56 12.36
C PRO A 501 28.53 -13.12 11.97
N ARG A 502 28.91 -12.66 10.78
CA ARG A 502 28.51 -11.34 10.28
C ARG A 502 26.99 -11.24 10.07
N ARG A 503 26.39 -12.21 9.38
CA ARG A 503 24.93 -12.31 9.18
C ARG A 503 24.19 -12.48 10.52
N ASN A 504 24.69 -13.32 11.43
CA ASN A 504 24.12 -13.45 12.78
C ASN A 504 24.19 -12.13 13.57
N SER A 505 25.28 -11.36 13.45
CA SER A 505 25.37 -10.04 14.10
C SER A 505 24.41 -9.02 13.51
N GLN A 506 24.04 -9.14 12.23
CA GLN A 506 23.04 -8.32 11.56
C GLN A 506 21.63 -8.76 11.96
N LEU A 507 21.34 -10.05 11.98
CA LEU A 507 20.07 -10.61 12.47
C LEU A 507 19.80 -10.16 13.91
N GLN A 508 20.76 -10.31 14.83
CA GLN A 508 20.60 -9.82 16.20
C GLN A 508 20.41 -8.29 16.29
N LYS A 509 20.92 -7.50 15.34
CA LYS A 509 20.66 -6.04 15.31
C LYS A 509 19.23 -5.76 14.87
N LEU A 510 18.75 -6.46 13.84
CA LEU A 510 17.37 -6.39 13.36
C LEU A 510 16.39 -6.89 14.43
N GLU A 511 16.67 -7.99 15.12
CA GLU A 511 15.86 -8.50 16.25
C GLU A 511 15.74 -7.46 17.37
N ARG A 512 16.84 -6.81 17.77
CA ARG A 512 16.80 -5.73 18.77
C ARG A 512 16.01 -4.51 18.28
N GLN A 513 16.11 -4.16 17.00
CA GLN A 513 15.32 -3.07 16.40
C GLN A 513 13.82 -3.41 16.39
N VAL A 514 13.44 -4.61 15.94
CA VAL A 514 12.05 -5.11 15.96
C VAL A 514 11.52 -5.10 17.40
N ALA A 515 12.24 -5.65 18.37
CA ALA A 515 11.83 -5.64 19.77
C ALA A 515 11.64 -4.22 20.34
N SER A 516 12.47 -3.25 19.93
CA SER A 516 12.33 -1.84 20.33
C SER A 516 11.11 -1.16 19.69
N LEU A 517 10.83 -1.45 18.41
CA LEU A 517 9.65 -0.96 17.69
C LEU A 517 8.37 -1.58 18.23
N GLU A 518 8.36 -2.87 18.55
CA GLU A 518 7.24 -3.54 19.22
C GLU A 518 6.96 -2.96 20.61
N LYS A 519 8.00 -2.58 21.35
CA LYS A 519 7.84 -1.90 22.66
C LYS A 519 7.19 -0.53 22.47
N SER A 520 7.70 0.29 21.56
CA SER A 520 7.10 1.59 21.23
C SER A 520 5.65 1.44 20.73
N CYS A 521 5.37 0.48 19.85
CA CYS A 521 4.00 0.21 19.37
C CYS A 521 3.05 -0.28 20.48
N ARG A 522 3.54 -0.91 21.55
CA ARG A 522 2.73 -1.23 22.74
C ARG A 522 2.46 0.04 23.55
N GLU A 523 3.50 0.83 23.83
CA GLU A 523 3.39 2.08 24.57
C GLU A 523 2.44 3.09 23.89
N GLU A 524 2.49 3.23 22.56
CA GLU A 524 1.55 4.09 21.82
C GLU A 524 0.11 3.57 21.82
N ARG A 525 -0.10 2.24 21.80
CA ARG A 525 -1.45 1.65 21.93
C ARG A 525 -2.03 1.85 23.33
N GLU A 526 -1.21 1.74 24.38
CA GLU A 526 -1.62 2.00 25.76
C GLU A 526 -1.98 3.48 25.97
N LYS A 527 -1.15 4.40 25.43
CA LYS A 527 -1.48 5.84 25.39
C LYS A 527 -2.79 6.10 24.65
N PHE A 528 -2.96 5.54 23.45
CA PHE A 528 -4.20 5.69 22.67
C PHE A 528 -5.43 5.22 23.44
N ALA A 529 -5.40 4.01 24.02
CA ALA A 529 -6.50 3.49 24.83
C ALA A 529 -6.79 4.36 26.06
N SER A 530 -5.77 4.94 26.70
CA SER A 530 -5.96 5.89 27.81
C SER A 530 -6.61 7.21 27.37
N LEU A 531 -6.27 7.71 26.18
CA LEU A 531 -6.85 8.93 25.60
C LEU A 531 -8.29 8.69 25.15
N GLU A 532 -8.61 7.52 24.57
CA GLU A 532 -9.98 7.11 24.26
C GLU A 532 -10.84 7.06 25.53
N LEU A 533 -10.32 6.49 26.62
CA LEU A 533 -11.03 6.42 27.90
C LEU A 533 -11.24 7.82 28.51
N GLN A 534 -10.25 8.71 28.42
CA GLN A 534 -10.41 10.12 28.83
C GLN A 534 -11.44 10.86 27.98
N LEU A 535 -11.44 10.66 26.66
CA LEU A 535 -12.42 11.24 25.75
C LEU A 535 -13.84 10.75 26.05
N GLN A 536 -14.00 9.45 26.33
CA GLN A 536 -15.28 8.86 26.69
C GLN A 536 -15.81 9.40 28.03
N ALA A 537 -14.93 9.58 29.03
CA ALA A 537 -15.28 10.20 30.31
C ALA A 537 -15.62 11.70 30.18
N ALA A 538 -14.90 12.44 29.32
CA ALA A 538 -15.25 13.82 29.01
C ALA A 538 -16.60 13.92 28.28
N GLN A 539 -16.90 12.97 27.39
CA GLN A 539 -18.18 12.89 26.68
C GLN A 539 -19.35 12.53 27.62
N SER A 540 -19.16 11.63 28.59
CA SER A 540 -20.20 11.35 29.60
C SER A 540 -20.45 12.57 30.49
N ALA A 541 -19.40 13.23 30.98
CA ALA A 541 -19.53 14.47 31.76
C ALA A 541 -20.19 15.62 30.97
N ALA A 542 -19.93 15.73 29.66
CA ALA A 542 -20.61 16.69 28.79
C ALA A 542 -22.10 16.34 28.59
N ASN A 543 -22.44 15.06 28.47
CA ASN A 543 -23.84 14.61 28.38
C ASN A 543 -24.58 14.84 29.70
N GLU A 544 -23.94 14.60 30.85
CA GLU A 544 -24.48 14.88 32.18
C GLU A 544 -24.72 16.38 32.39
N SER A 545 -23.77 17.24 32.00
CA SER A 545 -23.93 18.69 32.10
C SER A 545 -25.02 19.22 31.15
N GLN A 546 -25.15 18.66 29.95
CA GLN A 546 -26.28 18.96 29.05
C GLN A 546 -27.62 18.48 29.62
N GLY A 547 -27.64 17.33 30.32
CA GLY A 547 -28.81 16.84 31.05
C GLY A 547 -29.24 17.79 32.16
N ALA A 548 -28.30 18.24 32.99
CA ALA A 548 -28.53 19.23 34.04
C ALA A 548 -28.99 20.59 33.47
N LEU A 549 -28.40 21.04 32.35
CA LEU A 549 -28.83 22.26 31.66
C LEU A 549 -30.28 22.14 31.16
N ASN A 550 -30.66 21.01 30.58
CA ASN A 550 -32.03 20.76 30.12
C ASN A 550 -33.01 20.77 31.30
N ALA A 551 -32.66 20.15 32.42
CA ALA A 551 -33.48 20.15 33.63
C ALA A 551 -33.67 21.58 34.19
N ALA A 552 -32.59 22.35 34.34
CA ALA A 552 -32.67 23.75 34.76
C ALA A 552 -33.45 24.63 33.76
N GLN A 553 -33.39 24.32 32.46
CA GLN A 553 -34.19 24.98 31.43
C GLN A 553 -35.69 24.66 31.58
N ASP A 554 -36.07 23.41 31.87
CA ASP A 554 -37.45 23.02 32.11
C ASP A 554 -37.99 23.61 33.44
N GLU A 555 -37.19 23.65 34.51
CA GLU A 555 -37.51 24.36 35.77
C GLU A 555 -37.74 25.86 35.55
N LEU A 556 -36.93 26.50 34.70
CA LEU A 556 -37.08 27.92 34.38
C LEU A 556 -38.32 28.18 33.51
N VAL A 557 -38.75 27.20 32.70
CA VAL A 557 -40.06 27.23 32.03
C VAL A 557 -41.20 27.10 33.04
N THR A 558 -41.15 26.16 33.99
CA THR A 558 -42.23 26.02 35.01
C THR A 558 -42.34 27.27 35.89
N LEU A 559 -41.21 27.86 36.32
CA LEU A 559 -41.21 29.13 37.05
C LEU A 559 -41.81 30.28 36.22
N SER A 560 -41.59 30.30 34.90
CA SER A 560 -42.21 31.29 34.01
C SER A 560 -43.72 31.10 33.86
N GLU A 561 -44.20 29.85 33.89
CA GLU A 561 -45.64 29.53 33.89
C GLU A 561 -46.31 29.87 35.22
N GLU A 562 -45.66 29.64 36.36
CA GLU A 562 -46.11 30.05 37.69
C GLU A 562 -46.17 31.58 37.82
N LEU A 563 -45.14 32.29 37.33
CA LEU A 563 -45.13 33.76 37.33
C LEU A 563 -46.26 34.34 36.45
N ALA A 564 -46.58 33.70 35.33
CA ALA A 564 -47.71 34.06 34.48
C ALA A 564 -49.07 33.86 35.20
N GLN A 565 -49.20 32.77 35.95
CA GLN A 565 -50.39 32.49 36.77
C GLN A 565 -50.54 33.51 37.91
N LEU A 566 -49.44 33.83 38.60
CA LEU A 566 -49.43 34.84 39.67
C LEU A 566 -49.80 36.23 39.12
N TYR A 567 -49.20 36.64 38.01
CA TYR A 567 -49.54 37.91 37.33
C TYR A 567 -51.03 37.96 36.94
N HIS A 568 -51.55 36.88 36.36
CA HIS A 568 -52.98 36.78 36.03
C HIS A 568 -53.87 36.91 37.27
N HIS A 569 -53.50 36.26 38.38
CA HIS A 569 -54.26 36.31 39.63
C HIS A 569 -54.25 37.70 40.28
N VAL A 570 -53.09 38.38 40.30
CA VAL A 570 -52.98 39.75 40.82
C VAL A 570 -53.81 40.73 40.00
N CYS A 571 -53.77 40.65 38.66
CA CYS A 571 -54.63 41.49 37.80
C CYS A 571 -56.12 41.24 38.07
N LEU A 572 -56.54 39.97 38.22
CA LEU A 572 -57.93 39.63 38.58
C LEU A 572 -58.33 40.23 39.94
N CYS A 573 -57.49 40.14 40.97
CA CYS A 573 -57.74 40.72 42.29
C CYS A 573 -57.84 42.26 42.27
N ASN A 574 -57.10 42.91 41.36
CA ASN A 574 -57.13 44.37 41.18
C ASN A 574 -58.23 44.86 40.21
N ASN A 575 -59.03 43.97 39.61
CA ASN A 575 -59.99 44.25 38.53
C ASN A 575 -59.36 44.83 37.24
N GLU A 576 -58.08 44.54 37.00
CA GLU A 576 -57.37 44.93 35.78
C GLU A 576 -57.39 43.79 34.76
N THR A 577 -57.45 44.11 33.46
CA THR A 577 -57.31 43.10 32.40
C THR A 577 -55.82 42.80 32.16
N PRO A 578 -55.32 41.59 32.46
CA PRO A 578 -53.91 41.28 32.31
C PRO A 578 -53.47 41.37 30.85
N ASN A 579 -52.30 41.97 30.61
CA ASN A 579 -51.85 42.24 29.25
C ASN A 579 -51.52 40.93 28.51
N ARG A 580 -52.26 40.66 27.44
CA ARG A 580 -52.14 39.44 26.63
C ARG A 580 -50.73 39.22 26.09
N VAL A 581 -50.01 40.29 25.74
CA VAL A 581 -48.62 40.21 25.25
C VAL A 581 -47.67 39.70 26.35
N MET A 582 -47.88 40.08 27.61
CA MET A 582 -47.08 39.58 28.75
C MET A 582 -47.38 38.11 29.03
N LEU A 583 -48.67 37.73 29.02
CA LEU A 583 -49.06 36.32 29.22
C LEU A 583 -48.57 35.42 28.08
N ASP A 584 -48.65 35.87 26.83
CA ASP A 584 -48.09 35.14 25.69
C ASP A 584 -46.55 35.11 25.73
N TYR A 585 -45.87 36.14 26.26
CA TYR A 585 -44.41 36.10 26.46
C TYR A 585 -43.98 34.97 27.41
N TYR A 586 -44.62 34.86 28.58
CA TYR A 586 -44.33 33.80 29.55
C TYR A 586 -44.79 32.42 29.07
N ARG A 587 -46.06 32.27 28.67
CA ARG A 587 -46.65 30.98 28.26
C ARG A 587 -45.98 30.35 27.04
N GLN A 588 -45.39 31.17 26.16
CA GLN A 588 -44.89 30.72 24.87
C GLN A 588 -43.37 30.48 24.86
N GLY A 589 -42.67 30.76 25.96
CA GLY A 589 -41.28 30.35 26.23
C GLY A 589 -40.29 30.64 25.10
N ARG A 590 -40.54 31.67 24.28
CA ARG A 590 -39.94 31.81 22.94
C ARG A 590 -38.42 32.02 22.96
N GLY A 591 -37.85 32.38 24.11
CA GLY A 591 -36.40 32.49 24.32
C GLY A 591 -35.68 31.19 24.64
N LEU A 592 -36.37 30.08 24.97
CA LEU A 592 -35.72 28.87 25.51
C LEU A 592 -35.91 27.63 24.62
N ARG A 593 -37.15 27.18 24.38
CA ARG A 593 -37.38 25.96 23.54
C ARG A 593 -37.02 26.14 22.06
N GLY A 594 -37.07 27.36 21.53
CA GLY A 594 -36.64 27.64 20.15
C GLY A 594 -35.12 27.54 19.96
N LEU A 595 -34.35 27.87 20.99
CA LEU A 595 -32.90 27.83 20.96
C LEU A 595 -32.37 26.40 21.08
N SER A 596 -32.97 25.54 21.91
CA SER A 596 -32.57 24.12 21.99
C SER A 596 -32.88 23.34 20.71
N ALA A 597 -34.02 23.59 20.07
CA ALA A 597 -34.34 23.01 18.75
C ALA A 597 -33.35 23.47 17.66
N SER A 598 -32.98 24.76 17.65
CA SER A 598 -32.01 25.31 16.69
C SER A 598 -30.58 24.76 16.93
N LEU A 599 -30.14 24.67 18.19
CA LEU A 599 -28.85 24.05 18.55
C LEU A 599 -28.79 22.57 18.18
N LYS A 600 -29.87 21.82 18.38
CA LYS A 600 -29.94 20.39 18.05
C LYS A 600 -30.00 20.12 16.54
N ALA A 601 -30.55 21.05 15.76
CA ALA A 601 -30.41 21.03 14.29
C ALA A 601 -28.95 21.32 13.86
N MET A 602 -28.30 22.30 14.48
CA MET A 602 -26.91 22.67 14.15
C MET A 602 -25.87 21.61 14.55
N SER A 603 -26.16 20.73 15.53
CA SER A 603 -25.24 19.64 15.90
C SER A 603 -25.38 18.38 15.04
N SER A 604 -26.38 18.31 14.16
CA SER A 604 -26.63 17.13 13.31
C SER A 604 -25.94 17.21 11.95
N ASP A 605 -25.69 18.41 11.44
CA ASP A 605 -25.04 18.62 10.13
C ASP A 605 -23.56 18.95 10.30
N ASN A 606 -22.69 17.95 10.07
CA ASN A 606 -21.24 18.07 10.05
C ASN A 606 -20.71 18.81 8.79
N SER A 607 -21.33 19.94 8.44
CA SER A 607 -21.03 20.74 7.26
C SER A 607 -21.01 22.24 7.61
N LYS A 608 -19.80 22.73 7.91
CA LYS A 608 -19.43 24.16 8.00
C LYS A 608 -20.29 24.99 8.97
N VAL A 609 -19.78 25.14 10.19
CA VAL A 609 -20.30 26.07 11.22
C VAL A 609 -20.30 27.51 10.69
N LEU A 610 -21.43 27.96 10.15
CA LEU A 610 -21.65 29.36 9.79
C LEU A 610 -21.99 30.17 11.04
N LEU A 611 -20.95 30.75 11.66
CA LEU A 611 -21.08 31.73 12.73
C LEU A 611 -22.05 32.84 12.31
N THR A 612 -23.00 33.18 13.20
CA THR A 612 -23.98 34.23 12.90
C THR A 612 -23.29 35.55 12.51
N PRO A 613 -23.85 36.37 11.60
CA PRO A 613 -23.17 37.56 11.09
C PRO A 613 -22.70 38.57 12.16
N ARG A 614 -23.28 38.54 13.36
CA ARG A 614 -22.82 39.32 14.52
C ARG A 614 -21.57 38.72 15.19
N LEU A 615 -21.51 37.38 15.35
CA LEU A 615 -20.33 36.69 15.87
C LEU A 615 -19.17 36.71 14.86
N ALA A 616 -19.44 36.46 13.58
CA ALA A 616 -18.44 36.58 12.52
C ALA A 616 -17.84 38.00 12.44
N ARG A 617 -18.66 39.05 12.58
CA ARG A 617 -18.19 40.45 12.59
C ARG A 617 -17.42 40.81 13.87
N ARG A 618 -17.80 40.27 15.04
CA ARG A 618 -17.01 40.43 16.29
C ARG A 618 -15.66 39.72 16.21
N LEU A 619 -15.61 38.51 15.64
CA LEU A 619 -14.37 37.76 15.48
C LEU A 619 -13.46 38.41 14.43
N ALA A 620 -14.01 38.87 13.29
CA ALA A 620 -13.26 39.64 12.31
C ALA A 620 -12.68 40.95 12.89
N ALA A 621 -13.45 41.66 13.73
CA ALA A 621 -12.96 42.87 14.43
C ALA A 621 -11.80 42.56 15.40
N VAL A 622 -11.83 41.39 16.06
CA VAL A 622 -10.75 40.90 16.94
C VAL A 622 -9.54 40.39 16.13
N SER A 623 -9.74 39.86 14.93
CA SER A 623 -8.65 39.49 14.01
C SER A 623 -7.98 40.69 13.35
N SER A 624 -8.67 41.83 13.21
CA SER A 624 -8.08 43.07 12.65
C SER A 624 -7.23 43.88 13.63
N THR A 625 -7.20 43.53 14.92
CA THR A 625 -6.45 44.28 15.96
C THR A 625 -5.07 43.69 16.29
N THR A 626 -4.59 42.70 15.54
CA THR A 626 -3.31 42.00 15.83
C THR A 626 -2.13 42.39 14.94
N SER A 627 -2.29 43.37 14.04
CA SER A 627 -1.17 44.08 13.39
C SER A 627 -0.93 45.43 14.06
N THR A 628 0.30 45.64 14.52
CA THR A 628 0.76 46.74 15.40
C THR A 628 0.89 48.10 14.69
N PRO A 629 1.30 49.20 15.38
CA PRO A 629 0.67 49.82 16.56
C PRO A 629 0.49 51.35 16.36
N VAL A 630 -0.41 52.04 17.10
CA VAL A 630 -0.25 53.49 17.43
C VAL A 630 -1.16 53.90 18.61
N GLU A 631 -0.57 54.76 19.44
CA GLU A 631 -1.03 55.62 20.54
C GLU A 631 -2.53 55.82 20.86
N SER A 632 -2.84 55.53 22.13
CA SER A 632 -3.55 56.41 23.08
C SER A 632 -5.05 56.76 22.91
N ARG A 633 -5.80 56.38 23.96
CA ARG A 633 -6.70 57.20 24.82
C ARG A 633 -7.99 56.44 25.17
N SER A 634 -8.20 56.29 26.48
CA SER A 634 -9.44 55.82 27.08
C SER A 634 -10.60 56.78 26.80
N PRO A 635 -11.84 56.26 26.78
CA PRO A 635 -12.97 56.99 27.34
C PRO A 635 -13.71 56.14 28.37
N SER A 636 -13.60 56.55 29.63
CA SER A 636 -14.56 56.23 30.68
C SER A 636 -15.69 57.26 30.68
N GLU A 637 -16.77 56.91 31.39
CA GLU A 637 -17.88 57.76 31.85
C GLU A 637 -19.14 57.93 30.97
N SER A 638 -20.25 58.03 31.70
CA SER A 638 -21.65 57.96 31.25
C SER A 638 -22.26 59.35 31.05
N PRO A 639 -23.29 59.52 30.21
CA PRO A 639 -23.99 60.80 30.07
C PRO A 639 -25.10 60.95 31.13
N SER A 640 -24.98 61.98 31.97
CA SER A 640 -26.06 62.54 32.79
C SER A 640 -26.66 63.80 32.14
N LYS A 641 -27.86 64.19 32.57
CA LYS A 641 -28.77 65.14 31.89
C LYS A 641 -28.36 66.62 31.89
N GLU A 642 -28.64 67.28 30.74
CA GLU A 642 -29.23 68.64 30.57
C GLU A 642 -28.49 69.90 31.09
N PRO A 643 -28.83 71.13 30.61
CA PRO A 643 -29.17 71.53 29.24
C PRO A 643 -28.54 72.88 28.80
N LEU A 644 -28.91 73.34 27.58
CA LEU A 644 -28.96 74.73 27.05
C LEU A 644 -27.87 75.26 26.09
N SER A 645 -28.39 75.59 24.89
CA SER A 645 -28.16 76.82 24.10
C SER A 645 -27.00 76.88 23.09
N GLY A 646 -27.33 77.20 21.83
CA GLY A 646 -26.55 78.23 21.12
C GLY A 646 -26.28 78.16 19.61
N GLY A 647 -27.19 77.70 18.75
CA GLY A 647 -27.13 77.91 17.28
C GLY A 647 -26.04 77.14 16.51
N GLY A 648 -26.13 76.94 15.19
CA GLY A 648 -27.19 77.26 14.23
C GLY A 648 -26.76 76.92 12.79
N GLY A 649 -27.71 76.57 11.90
CA GLY A 649 -27.48 76.14 10.51
C GLY A 649 -27.03 74.67 10.41
N GLY A 650 -27.63 73.78 9.62
CA GLY A 650 -28.30 73.97 8.33
C GLY A 650 -27.38 73.39 7.24
N GLU A 651 -27.36 72.07 7.06
CA GLU A 651 -28.15 71.35 6.04
C GLU A 651 -27.96 71.87 4.60
N GLU A 652 -27.17 71.15 3.81
CA GLU A 652 -27.55 70.44 2.56
C GLU A 652 -26.25 70.00 1.84
N LYS A 653 -26.16 69.02 0.93
CA LYS A 653 -26.79 67.72 0.65
C LYS A 653 -26.20 67.30 -0.72
N GLU A 654 -25.87 66.01 -0.88
CA GLU A 654 -25.56 65.34 -2.17
C GLU A 654 -24.35 65.78 -3.03
N GLY A 655 -23.69 64.79 -3.65
CA GLY A 655 -22.48 64.98 -4.45
C GLY A 655 -21.76 63.67 -4.78
N ASP A 656 -22.48 62.72 -5.39
CA ASP A 656 -21.91 61.45 -5.89
C ASP A 656 -21.03 61.69 -7.13
N THR A 657 -19.74 61.32 -7.07
CA THR A 657 -18.86 61.23 -8.25
C THR A 657 -17.86 60.09 -8.13
N GLY A 658 -18.12 58.99 -8.85
CA GLY A 658 -17.06 58.05 -9.26
C GLY A 658 -16.18 58.63 -10.36
N GLY A 659 -14.92 58.19 -10.46
CA GLY A 659 -14.02 58.65 -11.52
C GLY A 659 -12.54 58.31 -11.31
N GLY A 660 -12.18 57.02 -11.40
CA GLY A 660 -10.77 56.63 -11.54
C GLY A 660 -10.32 56.72 -13.01
N PRO A 661 -9.22 57.43 -13.35
CA PRO A 661 -8.70 57.50 -14.71
C PRO A 661 -7.72 56.33 -15.02
N PRO A 662 -7.62 55.88 -16.28
CA PRO A 662 -6.72 54.79 -16.69
C PRO A 662 -5.37 55.26 -17.25
N GLY A 663 -4.37 54.38 -17.17
CA GLY A 663 -3.26 54.26 -18.12
C GLY A 663 -3.11 52.77 -18.46
N ALA A 664 -2.97 52.30 -19.70
CA ALA A 664 -2.10 52.75 -20.80
C ALA A 664 -0.61 52.64 -20.37
N ILE A 665 0.23 51.83 -21.02
CA ILE A 665 0.15 51.13 -22.33
C ILE A 665 0.52 49.65 -22.17
#